data_AF-A0A1A8DC02-F1
#
_entry.id   AF-A0A1A8DC02-F1
#
_cell.length_a   1.000
_cell.length_b   1.000
_cell.length_c   1.000
_cell.angle_alpha   90.00
_cell.angle_beta   90.00
_cell.angle_gamma   90.00
#
_symmetry.space_group_name_H-M   'P 1'
#
loop_
_entity.id
_entity.type
_entity.pdbx_description
1 polymer ?
#
loop_
_entity_poly.entity_id
_entity_poly.type
_entity_poly.pdbx_seq_one_letter_code
_entity_poly.pdbx_strand_id
1 'polypeptide(L)'
;FGRTKLQRVQEQNLEFSLTEEYCRNHFLVGLLFREVAEALQRGSEVRQLAVSVLKNLLIKHAIDDRYTAFKNQQARICMLYLPLYELLYQNLKQLSAQPQTFSPALGLNGSRDDLISTSTTDNRRTSTAMDKDHGLPAQNGHIVRREDSRSSLFMDSGAPDSMELQRRASTMSSSPKPPVSRLGQYEIKDLLFCFLHIVKTLSEETLMAYWNKISPQDIMNFLSLLEICVVQFRYSGKRNISRSQEVFVSKLFTSDRKSLTMPAIRSHRSSLLQTKMHQFNTMEPSFTLNTGMGPSEAEIHHQSLLEGNISTEVCLSVLDVLSLFTQCFKTQLLDSDGHNPLMRKVFDVYLTFLKVGQSEAAIRHVFTALRAFISKFPSVLFKGRVMLCEDLCCEVLKCCVSKLSHLRAEASSLLYLLMRNNYEFSKRKTFLRTHLQIIIAVSQLISDVALTGSSRFQESLSIINNFANSDKAMKSTAFPLEVKGLTKRIRTVLMATAQMKEHEKDPEMLLDLQYSLARSYASTPELRRTWLDSMARAHLKNGDLSEAAMCYVHVGALVTEYLHRKKLFPSGLMAFKKVTFNIEEEAAMKEDTGIQDVYYTEEVLLEHLEVCVEALWKAERYELITHIAKLIIPIYEKRNEYEKLSRLYDTLHRAYIKIMEVIQSGRRLLGTYFRVGFYGQAFFEEEDGREYIYKEPKLTGLSEISQRLLTLYGEKFGQENVRIIQDSNKVNPKELDSRLAHIQVTFVKPYFDEKEAPEKKTDFEKCHNISRFVFETPYTMSGKKHGGVEEQCKRRTVLTTAHTFPYVKKRIEVVGEKQAELKPVDVAIDEMKARTAELAKLCSSQEVDMIQLQLKLQGCVSVQVNAGPMAYARAFLDDSKPNPSGSKKAKELKDIFRRFVEACSMALDINERLIKEDQLEYHEGLKSNFKEMVKELSDIIHEQL
;
A
#
# COMPACT_ATOMS: atom_id res chain seq x y z
N PHE A 1 25.62 43.18 60.04
CA PHE A 1 25.50 44.36 59.14
C PHE A 1 26.55 44.20 58.03
N GLY A 2 26.28 44.34 56.73
CA GLY A 2 24.97 44.45 56.07
C GLY A 2 25.13 44.57 54.55
N ARG A 3 25.13 43.46 53.79
CA ARG A 3 24.94 43.49 52.33
C ARG A 3 23.45 43.53 52.02
N THR A 4 23.02 44.45 51.15
CA THR A 4 21.60 44.70 50.87
C THR A 4 20.97 43.59 50.02
N LYS A 5 19.66 43.35 50.19
CA LYS A 5 18.91 42.25 49.56
C LYS A 5 19.00 42.20 48.03
N LEU A 6 19.34 43.32 47.37
CA LEU A 6 19.44 43.42 45.91
C LEU A 6 20.65 42.69 45.31
N GLN A 7 21.71 42.41 46.08
CA GLN A 7 22.97 41.88 45.54
C GLN A 7 23.07 40.34 45.54
N ARG A 8 21.95 39.62 45.76
CA ARG A 8 21.85 38.16 45.53
C ARG A 8 21.31 37.79 44.14
N VAL A 9 20.86 38.75 43.34
CA VAL A 9 20.25 38.51 42.01
C VAL A 9 21.33 38.39 40.92
N GLN A 10 22.38 37.60 41.19
CA GLN A 10 23.52 37.44 40.28
C GLN A 10 24.03 36.00 40.12
N GLU A 11 23.30 35.02 40.67
CA GLU A 11 23.29 33.64 40.18
C GLU A 11 21.90 33.39 39.56
N GLN A 12 21.83 33.17 38.24
CA GLN A 12 20.55 33.01 37.54
C GLN A 12 19.97 31.60 37.69
N ASN A 13 19.43 31.33 38.87
CA ASN A 13 18.42 30.29 39.05
C ASN A 13 17.12 30.78 38.38
N LEU A 14 16.96 30.44 37.09
CA LEU A 14 15.66 30.51 36.41
C LEU A 14 14.69 29.60 37.18
N GLU A 15 13.78 30.18 37.95
CA GLU A 15 12.64 29.46 38.53
C GLU A 15 11.57 29.32 37.44
N PHE A 16 11.55 28.18 36.73
CA PHE A 16 10.67 27.94 35.58
C PHE A 16 9.50 26.99 35.85
N SER A 17 9.38 26.45 37.07
CA SER A 17 8.33 25.52 37.49
C SER A 17 7.50 26.07 38.65
N LEU A 18 6.24 25.64 38.77
CA LEU A 18 5.24 26.24 39.68
C LEU A 18 5.38 25.75 41.15
N THR A 19 6.58 25.85 41.72
CA THR A 19 6.88 25.34 43.07
C THR A 19 6.26 26.18 44.19
N GLU A 20 6.27 25.66 45.42
CA GLU A 20 5.95 26.44 46.63
C GLU A 20 6.90 27.63 46.84
N GLU A 21 8.15 27.50 46.43
CA GLU A 21 9.16 28.57 46.55
C GLU A 21 8.90 29.66 45.51
N TYR A 22 8.63 29.29 44.26
CA TYR A 22 8.17 30.23 43.23
C TYR A 22 6.94 31.02 43.67
N CYS A 23 5.97 30.35 44.30
CA CYS A 23 4.76 30.99 44.80
C CYS A 23 5.00 31.89 46.04
N ARG A 24 6.16 31.79 46.71
CA ARG A 24 6.59 32.72 47.76
C ARG A 24 7.37 33.90 47.18
N ASN A 25 8.24 33.65 46.21
CA ASN A 25 9.08 34.65 45.54
C ASN A 25 8.27 35.55 44.59
N HIS A 26 7.27 34.98 43.91
CA HIS A 26 6.48 35.62 42.85
C HIS A 26 4.97 35.50 43.08
N PHE A 27 4.53 35.73 44.33
CA PHE A 27 3.15 35.50 44.82
C PHE A 27 2.01 35.81 43.84
N LEU A 28 1.95 37.01 43.26
CA LEU A 28 0.86 37.41 42.36
C LEU A 28 0.79 36.56 41.08
N VAL A 29 1.95 36.16 40.55
CA VAL A 29 2.04 35.37 39.31
C VAL A 29 1.90 33.88 39.59
N GLY A 30 2.45 33.40 40.72
CA GLY A 30 2.22 32.04 41.22
C GLY A 30 0.74 31.77 41.54
N LEU A 31 0.04 32.75 42.13
CA LEU A 31 -1.41 32.69 42.34
C LEU A 31 -2.16 32.63 41.00
N LEU A 32 -1.86 33.54 40.06
CA LEU A 32 -2.46 33.54 38.72
C LEU A 32 -2.32 32.17 38.03
N PHE A 33 -1.14 31.56 38.04
CA PHE A 33 -0.94 30.25 37.41
C PHE A 33 -1.65 29.11 38.14
N ARG A 34 -1.79 29.15 39.46
CA ARG A 34 -2.59 28.16 40.21
C ARG A 34 -4.07 28.25 39.84
N GLU A 35 -4.63 29.46 39.82
CA GLU A 35 -6.02 29.70 39.42
C GLU A 35 -6.27 29.29 37.96
N VAL A 36 -5.36 29.60 37.03
CA VAL A 36 -5.46 29.15 35.63
C VAL A 36 -5.36 27.63 35.50
N ALA A 37 -4.44 26.99 36.24
CA ALA A 37 -4.26 25.53 36.21
C ALA A 37 -5.49 24.78 36.75
N GLU A 38 -6.14 25.30 37.80
CA GLU A 38 -7.40 24.74 38.28
C GLU A 38 -8.55 25.05 37.30
N ALA A 39 -8.64 26.29 36.81
CA ALA A 39 -9.68 26.72 35.87
C ALA A 39 -9.73 25.86 34.61
N LEU A 40 -8.58 25.43 34.07
CA LEU A 40 -8.49 24.52 32.91
C LEU A 40 -9.20 23.17 33.13
N GLN A 41 -9.42 22.74 34.38
CA GLN A 41 -10.20 21.54 34.72
C GLN A 41 -11.71 21.82 34.93
N ARG A 42 -12.13 23.09 34.88
CA ARG A 42 -13.52 23.55 35.07
C ARG A 42 -14.27 23.72 33.72
N GLY A 43 -15.51 24.22 33.79
CA GLY A 43 -16.36 24.46 32.63
C GLY A 43 -15.85 25.55 31.68
N SER A 44 -16.33 25.55 30.44
CA SER A 44 -15.80 26.37 29.34
C SER A 44 -15.80 27.88 29.63
N GLU A 45 -16.83 28.41 30.30
CA GLU A 45 -16.89 29.83 30.70
C GLU A 45 -15.75 30.21 31.65
N VAL A 46 -15.48 29.37 32.66
CA VAL A 46 -14.40 29.58 33.63
C VAL A 46 -13.03 29.51 32.95
N ARG A 47 -12.85 28.57 32.01
CA ARG A 47 -11.62 28.46 31.20
C ARG A 47 -11.40 29.71 30.35
N GLN A 48 -12.43 30.17 29.64
CA GLN A 48 -12.34 31.34 28.77
C GLN A 48 -12.03 32.60 29.57
N LEU A 49 -12.63 32.79 30.75
CA LEU A 49 -12.30 33.89 31.65
C LEU A 49 -10.85 33.81 32.14
N ALA A 50 -10.39 32.67 32.65
CA ALA A 50 -9.03 32.51 33.17
C ALA A 50 -7.95 32.71 32.09
N VAL A 51 -8.13 32.10 30.91
CA VAL A 51 -7.22 32.24 29.76
C VAL A 51 -7.24 33.68 29.22
N SER A 52 -8.41 34.32 29.12
CA SER A 52 -8.54 35.72 28.70
C SER A 52 -7.85 36.67 29.69
N VAL A 53 -7.98 36.45 31.01
CA VAL A 53 -7.27 37.25 32.03
C VAL A 53 -5.76 37.14 31.88
N LEU A 54 -5.21 35.93 31.72
CA LEU A 54 -3.77 35.72 31.48
C LEU A 54 -3.30 36.45 30.21
N LYS A 55 -4.03 36.28 29.09
CA LYS A 55 -3.72 36.95 27.82
C LYS A 55 -3.77 38.48 27.94
N ASN A 56 -4.82 39.02 28.54
CA ASN A 56 -5.02 40.46 28.67
C ASN A 56 -3.99 41.10 29.62
N LEU A 57 -3.46 40.35 30.60
CA LEU A 57 -2.35 40.81 31.44
C LEU A 57 -1.04 40.88 30.65
N LEU A 58 -0.73 39.87 29.83
CA LEU A 58 0.43 39.89 28.94
C LEU A 58 0.32 41.01 27.88
N ILE A 59 -0.85 41.20 27.26
CA ILE A 59 -1.10 42.32 26.33
C ILE A 59 -0.86 43.67 27.01
N LYS A 60 -1.34 43.86 28.25
CA LYS A 60 -1.07 45.10 29.00
C LYS A 60 0.43 45.33 29.22
N HIS A 61 1.18 44.30 29.64
CA HIS A 61 2.63 44.45 29.81
C HIS A 61 3.36 44.69 28.48
N ALA A 62 2.95 44.06 27.39
CA ALA A 62 3.55 44.21 26.07
C ALA A 62 3.33 45.61 25.45
N ILE A 63 2.21 46.28 25.77
CA ILE A 63 1.83 47.59 25.22
C ILE A 63 2.25 48.76 26.15
N ASP A 64 2.56 48.51 27.42
CA ASP A 64 2.92 49.57 28.38
C ASP A 64 4.23 50.30 28.01
N ASP A 65 4.12 51.59 27.68
CA ASP A 65 5.22 52.45 27.22
C ASP A 65 6.43 52.47 28.18
N ARG A 66 6.20 52.22 29.47
CA ARG A 66 7.26 52.18 30.49
C ARG A 66 8.19 50.99 30.29
N TYR A 67 7.72 49.92 29.65
CA TYR A 67 8.46 48.68 29.42
C TYR A 67 8.91 48.54 27.96
N THR A 68 8.14 49.05 26.98
CA THR A 68 8.50 48.98 25.54
C THR A 68 9.80 49.73 25.22
N ALA A 69 10.10 50.82 25.95
CA ALA A 69 11.32 51.62 25.79
C ALA A 69 12.64 50.81 25.95
N PHE A 70 12.61 49.68 26.66
CA PHE A 70 13.79 48.85 26.89
C PHE A 70 13.46 47.36 26.75
N LYS A 71 13.87 46.72 25.64
CA LYS A 71 13.67 45.29 25.37
C LYS A 71 14.05 44.37 26.55
N ASN A 72 15.13 44.71 27.27
CA ASN A 72 15.60 43.95 28.44
C ASN A 72 14.61 43.97 29.63
N GLN A 73 13.71 44.96 29.71
CA GLN A 73 12.65 45.00 30.71
C GLN A 73 11.50 44.05 30.33
N GLN A 74 11.04 44.09 29.07
CA GLN A 74 10.06 43.14 28.54
C GLN A 74 10.53 41.68 28.71
N ALA A 75 11.78 41.37 28.33
CA ALA A 75 12.37 40.04 28.53
C ALA A 75 12.34 39.60 30.01
N ARG A 76 12.66 40.51 30.94
CA ARG A 76 12.61 40.23 32.39
C ARG A 76 11.20 40.05 32.94
N ILE A 77 10.19 40.73 32.37
CA ILE A 77 8.78 40.49 32.70
C ILE A 77 8.35 39.12 32.18
N CYS A 78 8.72 38.76 30.94
CA CYS A 78 8.39 37.46 30.33
C CYS A 78 8.99 36.27 31.09
N MET A 79 10.16 36.40 31.75
CA MET A 79 10.70 35.33 32.61
C MET A 79 9.73 34.91 33.73
N LEU A 80 8.90 35.83 34.24
CA LEU A 80 7.89 35.53 35.26
C LEU A 80 6.75 34.62 34.75
N TYR A 81 6.64 34.43 33.42
CA TYR A 81 5.59 33.62 32.81
C TYR A 81 6.09 32.26 32.30
N LEU A 82 7.35 31.90 32.54
CA LEU A 82 7.92 30.59 32.21
C LEU A 82 7.12 29.37 32.73
N PRO A 83 6.51 29.39 33.93
CA PRO A 83 5.65 28.28 34.40
C PRO A 83 4.43 27.98 33.51
N LEU A 84 4.07 28.86 32.57
CA LEU A 84 3.08 28.54 31.54
C LEU A 84 3.52 27.33 30.70
N TYR A 85 4.81 27.15 30.43
CA TYR A 85 5.29 26.08 29.56
C TYR A 85 5.03 24.71 30.21
N GLU A 86 5.31 24.56 31.50
CA GLU A 86 4.98 23.36 32.29
C GLU A 86 3.48 23.04 32.23
N LEU A 87 2.64 24.06 32.45
CA LEU A 87 1.18 23.91 32.39
C LEU A 87 0.67 23.50 30.99
N LEU A 88 1.33 23.96 29.92
CA LEU A 88 1.00 23.56 28.54
C LEU A 88 1.50 22.14 28.21
N TYR A 89 2.67 21.72 28.74
CA TYR A 89 3.14 20.34 28.59
C TYR A 89 2.18 19.34 29.24
N GLN A 90 1.68 19.65 30.46
CA GLN A 90 0.67 18.85 31.15
C GLN A 90 -0.66 18.72 30.36
N ASN A 91 -1.01 19.72 29.54
CA ASN A 91 -2.26 19.78 28.78
C ASN A 91 -2.09 19.48 27.28
N LEU A 92 -0.91 19.05 26.83
CA LEU A 92 -0.54 18.98 25.41
C LEU A 92 -1.51 18.13 24.55
N LYS A 93 -2.01 17.01 25.10
CA LYS A 93 -3.02 16.14 24.45
C LYS A 93 -4.39 16.82 24.21
N GLN A 94 -4.70 17.90 24.93
CA GLN A 94 -5.92 18.68 24.73
C GLN A 94 -5.71 19.78 23.68
N LEU A 95 -4.52 20.37 23.63
CA LEU A 95 -4.12 21.39 22.65
C LEU A 95 -3.97 20.82 21.23
N SER A 96 -3.59 19.54 21.11
CA SER A 96 -3.39 18.83 19.84
C SER A 96 -4.68 18.33 19.16
N ALA A 97 -5.86 18.64 19.71
CA ALA A 97 -7.13 18.24 19.10
C ALA A 97 -7.36 18.99 17.78
N GLN A 98 -7.36 18.27 16.65
CA GLN A 98 -7.60 18.87 15.34
C GLN A 98 -9.00 19.52 15.26
N PRO A 99 -9.12 20.73 14.68
CA PRO A 99 -10.40 21.23 14.18
C PRO A 99 -11.00 20.22 13.19
N GLN A 100 -12.26 19.81 13.39
CA GLN A 100 -12.96 18.96 12.41
C GLN A 100 -12.98 19.67 11.06
N THR A 101 -12.24 19.13 10.09
CA THR A 101 -12.32 19.55 8.70
C THR A 101 -13.64 19.03 8.13
N PHE A 102 -14.62 19.91 8.01
CA PHE A 102 -15.81 19.66 7.19
C PHE A 102 -15.37 19.53 5.73
N SER A 103 -15.06 18.31 5.31
CA SER A 103 -14.82 17.97 3.91
C SER A 103 -16.07 18.33 3.09
N PRO A 104 -15.95 19.07 1.98
CA PRO A 104 -17.08 19.29 1.09
C PRO A 104 -17.38 17.97 0.39
N ALA A 105 -18.39 17.25 0.88
CA ALA A 105 -18.86 16.02 0.26
C ALA A 105 -19.43 16.35 -1.14
N LEU A 106 -18.70 15.96 -2.18
CA LEU A 106 -19.23 15.88 -3.54
C LEU A 106 -20.18 14.68 -3.58
N GLY A 107 -21.47 14.95 -3.38
CA GLY A 107 -22.50 13.92 -3.38
C GLY A 107 -22.77 13.38 -4.78
N LEU A 108 -22.41 12.12 -5.01
CA LEU A 108 -22.99 11.24 -6.02
C LEU A 108 -23.37 9.93 -5.32
N ASN A 109 -24.55 9.40 -5.61
CA ASN A 109 -25.12 8.24 -4.93
C ASN A 109 -24.47 6.93 -5.39
N GLY A 110 -24.25 5.97 -4.48
CA GLY A 110 -23.77 4.63 -4.84
C GLY A 110 -23.72 3.64 -3.68
N SER A 111 -24.73 2.78 -3.60
CA SER A 111 -24.84 1.55 -2.78
C SER A 111 -24.81 1.64 -1.24
N ARG A 112 -25.51 0.68 -0.63
CA ARG A 112 -25.19 0.13 0.69
C ARG A 112 -24.12 -0.96 0.51
N ASP A 113 -23.27 -1.21 1.50
CA ASP A 113 -23.33 -2.37 2.41
C ASP A 113 -22.04 -2.50 3.26
N ASP A 114 -22.03 -3.49 4.16
CA ASP A 114 -20.91 -4.06 4.91
C ASP A 114 -20.07 -3.20 5.89
N LEU A 115 -20.41 -3.38 7.17
CA LEU A 115 -19.48 -3.39 8.31
C LEU A 115 -18.70 -4.73 8.34
N ILE A 116 -17.70 -4.85 9.25
CA ILE A 116 -16.94 -6.10 9.59
C ILE A 116 -15.82 -6.39 8.54
N SER A 117 -14.55 -6.71 8.87
CA SER A 117 -13.81 -6.86 10.14
C SER A 117 -12.29 -6.64 9.97
N THR A 118 -11.56 -6.55 11.09
CA THR A 118 -10.30 -7.31 11.29
C THR A 118 -10.16 -7.68 12.78
N SER A 119 -9.65 -8.88 13.09
CA SER A 119 -9.67 -9.44 14.45
C SER A 119 -8.59 -10.51 14.71
N THR A 120 -7.87 -10.40 15.83
CA THR A 120 -7.03 -11.43 16.51
C THR A 120 -6.61 -10.82 17.87
N THR A 121 -6.43 -11.51 19.01
CA THR A 121 -6.73 -12.85 19.57
C THR A 121 -6.75 -12.66 21.12
N ASP A 122 -7.13 -13.57 22.02
CA ASP A 122 -7.17 -15.04 22.01
C ASP A 122 -8.22 -15.64 22.99
N ASN A 123 -8.27 -16.97 23.13
CA ASN A 123 -9.33 -17.76 23.76
C ASN A 123 -9.04 -18.28 25.19
N ARG A 124 -10.10 -18.52 25.98
CA ARG A 124 -10.62 -19.90 26.29
C ARG A 124 -11.83 -19.94 27.26
N ARG A 125 -12.94 -20.52 26.76
CA ARG A 125 -13.90 -21.51 27.35
C ARG A 125 -14.19 -21.48 28.88
N THR A 126 -15.42 -21.72 29.36
CA THR A 126 -16.40 -22.72 28.87
C THR A 126 -17.88 -22.34 29.19
N SER A 127 -18.84 -22.99 28.52
CA SER A 127 -20.31 -22.95 28.72
C SER A 127 -20.76 -23.36 30.14
N THR A 128 -21.98 -23.14 30.65
CA THR A 128 -23.38 -23.20 30.10
C THR A 128 -24.32 -22.27 30.91
N ALA A 129 -25.62 -22.07 30.65
CA ALA A 129 -26.51 -21.98 29.47
C ALA A 129 -27.95 -21.67 29.97
N MET A 130 -28.83 -21.08 29.13
CA MET A 130 -30.31 -20.97 29.33
C MET A 130 -30.82 -20.10 30.52
N ASP A 131 -32.00 -19.46 30.48
CA ASP A 131 -32.87 -19.00 29.37
C ASP A 131 -33.84 -17.89 29.89
N LYS A 132 -34.50 -17.15 28.98
CA LYS A 132 -35.70 -16.26 29.11
C LYS A 132 -35.95 -15.42 30.40
N ASP A 133 -35.95 -14.08 30.35
CA ASP A 133 -36.97 -13.15 29.77
C ASP A 133 -38.07 -12.68 30.78
N HIS A 134 -38.60 -11.47 30.55
CA HIS A 134 -39.73 -10.75 31.18
C HIS A 134 -39.53 -10.05 32.55
N GLY A 135 -39.99 -8.78 32.65
CA GLY A 135 -40.26 -8.10 33.94
C GLY A 135 -39.90 -6.59 34.03
N LEU A 136 -40.90 -5.72 33.92
CA LEU A 136 -40.90 -4.32 34.42
C LEU A 136 -41.91 -4.24 35.60
N PRO A 137 -41.91 -3.22 36.49
CA PRO A 137 -40.84 -2.29 36.91
C PRO A 137 -40.78 -2.08 38.45
N ALA A 138 -40.07 -1.02 38.89
CA ALA A 138 -40.38 -0.13 40.03
C ALA A 138 -39.67 -0.26 41.42
N GLN A 139 -39.31 0.93 41.93
CA GLN A 139 -39.22 1.45 43.31
C GLN A 139 -38.32 0.84 44.41
N ASN A 140 -37.43 1.71 44.90
CA ASN A 140 -37.15 2.06 46.32
C ASN A 140 -36.99 0.95 47.38
N GLY A 141 -35.74 0.76 47.83
CA GLY A 141 -35.41 0.07 49.09
C GLY A 141 -34.00 0.41 49.59
N HIS A 142 -33.89 1.32 50.56
CA HIS A 142 -32.65 1.62 51.30
C HIS A 142 -32.65 0.84 52.63
N ILE A 143 -31.47 0.60 53.27
CA ILE A 143 -31.18 -0.05 54.59
C ILE A 143 -30.44 -1.41 54.44
N VAL A 144 -29.40 -1.81 55.20
CA VAL A 144 -28.44 -1.15 56.14
C VAL A 144 -27.15 -2.01 56.27
N ARG A 145 -26.06 -1.41 56.76
CA ARG A 145 -24.81 -2.00 57.33
C ARG A 145 -24.76 -3.52 57.62
N ARG A 146 -23.66 -4.17 57.23
CA ARG A 146 -22.46 -4.49 58.07
C ARG A 146 -21.31 -4.99 57.16
N GLU A 147 -20.02 -4.72 57.34
CA GLU A 147 -19.16 -4.73 58.56
C GLU A 147 -18.78 -6.15 59.01
N ASP A 148 -17.65 -6.68 58.51
CA ASP A 148 -16.59 -7.17 59.41
C ASP A 148 -15.19 -7.16 58.73
N SER A 149 -14.14 -7.29 59.53
CA SER A 149 -12.72 -7.02 59.21
C SER A 149 -11.82 -8.28 59.31
N ARG A 150 -10.50 -8.09 59.11
CA ARG A 150 -9.33 -8.94 59.53
C ARG A 150 -8.71 -9.89 58.49
N SER A 151 -7.40 -10.24 58.54
CA SER A 151 -6.18 -9.54 59.01
C SER A 151 -4.88 -10.36 58.79
N SER A 152 -3.88 -9.82 58.07
CA SER A 152 -2.45 -10.23 58.04
C SER A 152 -1.68 -9.24 57.12
N LEU A 153 -0.49 -8.66 57.37
CA LEU A 153 0.63 -8.84 58.33
C LEU A 153 1.42 -10.15 58.15
N PHE A 154 2.75 -10.23 57.94
CA PHE A 154 3.92 -9.30 57.84
C PHE A 154 5.08 -10.10 57.16
N MET A 155 6.20 -9.63 56.57
CA MET A 155 6.88 -8.34 56.21
C MET A 155 7.41 -8.48 54.73
N ASP A 156 7.92 -7.52 53.95
CA ASP A 156 8.53 -6.16 54.09
C ASP A 156 10.07 -6.06 54.34
N SER A 157 10.85 -5.70 53.28
CA SER A 157 12.17 -5.01 53.32
C SER A 157 12.74 -4.74 51.89
N GLY A 158 13.00 -3.47 51.49
CA GLY A 158 13.59 -3.19 50.17
C GLY A 158 13.67 -1.73 49.66
N ALA A 159 13.84 -0.74 50.54
CA ALA A 159 13.89 0.74 50.37
C ALA A 159 14.69 1.34 49.16
N PRO A 160 14.63 2.66 48.84
CA PRO A 160 14.00 3.78 49.60
C PRO A 160 13.13 4.79 48.79
N ASP A 161 12.59 5.77 49.52
CA ASP A 161 11.57 6.75 49.13
C ASP A 161 12.10 8.11 48.60
N SER A 162 11.22 8.90 47.95
CA SER A 162 11.23 10.37 48.09
C SER A 162 9.99 11.11 47.53
N MET A 163 9.29 11.79 48.46
CA MET A 163 8.61 13.09 48.29
C MET A 163 7.25 13.16 47.54
N GLU A 164 6.18 12.84 48.26
CA GLU A 164 4.84 13.41 48.01
C GLU A 164 4.77 14.92 48.31
N LEU A 165 3.78 15.63 47.73
CA LEU A 165 3.35 16.96 48.19
C LEU A 165 1.81 17.16 48.15
N GLN A 166 1.06 16.17 48.66
CA GLN A 166 -0.40 16.23 48.76
C GLN A 166 -0.83 17.13 49.94
N ARG A 167 -1.38 18.33 49.68
CA ARG A 167 -1.78 19.28 50.75
C ARG A 167 -3.29 19.53 50.84
N ARG A 168 -3.92 18.87 51.81
CA ARG A 168 -5.15 19.24 52.56
C ARG A 168 -6.24 20.03 51.82
N ALA A 169 -7.30 19.32 51.44
CA ALA A 169 -8.65 19.90 51.35
C ALA A 169 -9.47 19.47 52.57
N SER A 170 -10.31 20.36 53.12
CA SER A 170 -11.21 20.06 54.24
C SER A 170 -12.65 20.44 53.91
N THR A 171 -13.55 19.44 53.99
CA THR A 171 -15.01 19.59 54.14
C THR A 171 -15.75 20.54 53.18
N MET A 172 -16.20 20.03 52.03
CA MET A 172 -17.64 20.01 51.69
C MET A 172 -17.96 19.05 50.53
N SER A 173 -19.18 18.48 50.59
CA SER A 173 -19.92 17.69 49.59
C SER A 173 -19.18 17.14 48.35
N SER A 174 -18.99 15.82 48.30
CA SER A 174 -18.61 15.10 47.10
C SER A 174 -19.76 15.02 46.09
N SER A 175 -19.55 15.53 44.87
CA SER A 175 -20.37 15.22 43.69
C SER A 175 -19.49 14.54 42.63
N PRO A 176 -20.03 13.60 41.82
CA PRO A 176 -19.25 12.96 40.76
C PRO A 176 -18.78 14.01 39.75
N LYS A 177 -17.47 14.01 39.43
CA LYS A 177 -16.91 14.94 38.44
C LYS A 177 -17.55 14.68 37.06
N PRO A 178 -18.04 15.70 36.35
CA PRO A 178 -18.42 15.53 34.95
C PRO A 178 -17.19 15.20 34.10
N PRO A 179 -17.35 14.51 32.95
CA PRO A 179 -16.24 14.23 32.04
C PRO A 179 -15.58 15.54 31.57
N VAL A 180 -14.25 15.56 31.54
CA VAL A 180 -13.47 16.76 31.16
C VAL A 180 -13.83 17.17 29.73
N SER A 181 -14.48 18.32 29.59
CA SER A 181 -14.83 18.87 28.28
C SER A 181 -13.58 19.41 27.59
N ARG A 182 -13.39 19.04 26.31
CA ARG A 182 -12.23 19.47 25.51
C ARG A 182 -12.13 20.99 25.47
N LEU A 183 -10.89 21.51 25.40
CA LEU A 183 -10.61 22.93 25.24
C LEU A 183 -11.23 23.47 23.93
N GLY A 184 -11.79 24.67 23.99
CA GLY A 184 -12.33 25.39 22.83
C GLY A 184 -11.22 25.97 21.95
N GLN A 185 -11.48 26.17 20.65
CA GLN A 185 -10.46 26.71 19.72
C GLN A 185 -9.93 28.09 20.12
N TYR A 186 -10.77 28.94 20.73
CA TYR A 186 -10.35 30.24 21.27
C TYR A 186 -9.47 30.07 22.53
N GLU A 187 -9.83 29.16 23.43
CA GLU A 187 -9.04 28.81 24.63
C GLU A 187 -7.63 28.33 24.23
N ILE A 188 -7.55 27.47 23.20
CA ILE A 188 -6.30 26.96 22.63
C ILE A 188 -5.49 28.09 21.98
N LYS A 189 -6.08 28.90 21.08
CA LYS A 189 -5.37 29.99 20.39
C LYS A 189 -4.84 31.04 21.37
N ASP A 190 -5.63 31.43 22.38
CA ASP A 190 -5.21 32.40 23.37
C ASP A 190 -4.03 31.90 24.23
N LEU A 191 -4.06 30.63 24.66
CA LEU A 191 -2.94 30.01 25.37
C LEU A 191 -1.66 29.95 24.51
N LEU A 192 -1.79 29.62 23.22
CA LEU A 192 -0.66 29.56 22.30
C LEU A 192 -0.11 30.95 21.94
N PHE A 193 -0.96 31.99 21.90
CA PHE A 193 -0.48 33.38 21.82
C PHE A 193 0.35 33.77 23.03
N CYS A 194 -0.10 33.43 24.25
CA CYS A 194 0.67 33.66 25.48
C CYS A 194 2.04 32.96 25.41
N PHE A 195 2.07 31.68 25.01
CA PHE A 195 3.31 30.93 24.79
C PHE A 195 4.24 31.62 23.79
N LEU A 196 3.78 31.88 22.56
CA LEU A 196 4.59 32.48 21.50
C LEU A 196 5.11 33.88 21.87
N HIS A 197 4.30 34.69 22.56
CA HIS A 197 4.73 36.01 23.02
C HIS A 197 5.90 35.91 24.02
N ILE A 198 5.84 34.97 24.98
CA ILE A 198 6.94 34.75 25.93
C ILE A 198 8.19 34.27 25.17
N VAL A 199 8.07 33.24 24.31
CA VAL A 199 9.21 32.71 23.54
C VAL A 199 9.87 33.81 22.69
N LYS A 200 9.08 34.64 21.98
CA LYS A 200 9.57 35.73 21.11
C LYS A 200 10.24 36.89 21.88
N THR A 201 9.94 37.05 23.16
CA THR A 201 10.34 38.23 23.96
C THR A 201 11.47 37.95 24.95
N LEU A 202 11.74 36.68 25.26
CA LEU A 202 12.92 36.27 26.02
C LEU A 202 14.23 36.49 25.23
N SER A 203 15.35 36.66 25.93
CA SER A 203 16.66 36.74 25.26
C SER A 203 17.16 35.35 24.83
N GLU A 204 17.98 35.30 23.78
CA GLU A 204 18.59 34.06 23.28
C GLU A 204 19.38 33.33 24.37
N GLU A 205 20.10 34.07 25.21
CA GLU A 205 20.82 33.55 26.40
C GLU A 205 19.86 32.89 27.40
N THR A 206 18.68 33.47 27.62
CA THR A 206 17.69 32.94 28.57
C THR A 206 17.00 31.70 28.00
N LEU A 207 16.73 31.67 26.70
CA LEU A 207 16.21 30.47 26.01
C LEU A 207 17.24 29.33 26.02
N MET A 208 18.52 29.61 25.75
CA MET A 208 19.59 28.62 25.90
C MET A 208 19.73 28.12 27.35
N ALA A 209 19.68 29.01 28.34
CA ALA A 209 19.74 28.64 29.75
C ALA A 209 18.52 27.83 30.21
N TYR A 210 17.36 28.03 29.59
CA TYR A 210 16.15 27.22 29.80
C TYR A 210 16.30 25.83 29.16
N TRP A 211 16.59 25.74 27.85
CA TRP A 211 16.70 24.47 27.14
C TRP A 211 17.80 23.55 27.71
N ASN A 212 18.89 24.11 28.24
CA ASN A 212 19.96 23.33 28.90
C ASN A 212 19.63 22.88 30.34
N LYS A 213 18.50 23.33 30.93
CA LYS A 213 18.07 22.97 32.30
C LYS A 213 16.86 22.04 32.37
N ILE A 214 16.08 21.91 31.29
CA ILE A 214 14.89 21.05 31.23
C ILE A 214 15.22 19.61 30.80
N SER A 215 14.28 18.69 31.00
CA SER A 215 14.47 17.29 30.59
C SER A 215 14.45 17.14 29.05
N PRO A 216 15.08 16.09 28.49
CA PRO A 216 14.96 15.77 27.06
C PRO A 216 13.50 15.58 26.60
N GLN A 217 12.62 15.09 27.48
CA GLN A 217 11.19 14.97 27.18
C GLN A 217 10.53 16.36 27.06
N ASP A 218 10.93 17.33 27.88
CA ASP A 218 10.39 18.69 27.81
C ASP A 218 10.89 19.47 26.59
N ILE A 219 12.10 19.18 26.10
CA ILE A 219 12.55 19.67 24.78
C ILE A 219 11.62 19.13 23.67
N MET A 220 11.25 17.85 23.73
CA MET A 220 10.31 17.24 22.78
C MET A 220 8.88 17.78 22.93
N ASN A 221 8.46 18.12 24.16
CA ASN A 221 7.19 18.79 24.45
C ASN A 221 7.19 20.22 23.88
N PHE A 222 8.27 20.99 24.06
CA PHE A 222 8.46 22.34 23.53
C PHE A 222 8.39 22.38 21.99
N LEU A 223 9.13 21.49 21.31
CA LEU A 223 9.05 21.34 19.86
C LEU A 223 7.64 20.94 19.39
N SER A 224 6.90 20.17 20.19
CA SER A 224 5.51 19.80 19.91
C SER A 224 4.53 20.97 20.12
N LEU A 225 4.78 21.89 21.07
CA LEU A 225 3.99 23.13 21.19
C LEU A 225 4.23 24.08 20.00
N LEU A 226 5.47 24.20 19.53
CA LEU A 226 5.78 24.96 18.31
C LEU A 226 5.04 24.39 17.08
N GLU A 227 4.99 23.06 16.94
CA GLU A 227 4.22 22.40 15.89
C GLU A 227 2.71 22.65 16.01
N ILE A 228 2.15 22.55 17.22
CA ILE A 228 0.74 22.84 17.48
C ILE A 228 0.41 24.31 17.15
N CYS A 229 1.32 25.26 17.38
CA CYS A 229 1.14 26.64 16.94
C CYS A 229 0.97 26.74 15.41
N VAL A 230 1.84 26.09 14.63
CA VAL A 230 1.75 26.09 13.15
C VAL A 230 0.43 25.47 12.68
N VAL A 231 -0.05 24.41 13.34
CA VAL A 231 -1.34 23.77 12.99
C VAL A 231 -2.56 24.63 13.34
N GLN A 232 -2.59 25.24 14.54
CA GLN A 232 -3.76 25.99 15.03
C GLN A 232 -3.87 27.39 14.41
N PHE A 233 -2.76 28.00 13.97
CA PHE A 233 -2.71 29.30 13.28
C PHE A 233 -2.60 29.19 11.75
N ARG A 234 -3.03 28.05 11.18
CA ARG A 234 -3.11 27.84 9.72
C ARG A 234 -4.00 28.87 9.03
N TYR A 235 -3.56 29.38 7.88
CA TYR A 235 -4.36 30.28 7.06
C TYR A 235 -5.35 29.48 6.22
N SER A 236 -6.65 29.63 6.51
CA SER A 236 -7.71 28.84 5.86
C SER A 236 -8.18 29.43 4.51
N GLY A 237 -7.77 30.66 4.18
CA GLY A 237 -8.07 31.36 2.91
C GLY A 237 -9.44 32.05 2.86
N LYS A 238 -9.49 33.25 2.23
CA LYS A 238 -10.67 34.16 2.15
C LYS A 238 -12.02 33.43 1.94
N ARG A 239 -12.08 32.44 1.04
CA ARG A 239 -13.32 31.69 0.72
C ARG A 239 -13.85 30.81 1.87
N ASN A 240 -12.97 30.25 2.70
CA ASN A 240 -13.38 29.42 3.84
C ASN A 240 -13.70 30.28 5.06
N ILE A 241 -12.98 31.39 5.25
CA ILE A 241 -13.23 32.39 6.30
C ILE A 241 -14.66 32.95 6.14
N SER A 242 -15.04 33.35 4.92
CA SER A 242 -16.40 33.78 4.57
C SER A 242 -17.48 32.76 4.98
N ARG A 243 -17.30 31.47 4.62
CA ARG A 243 -18.27 30.40 4.93
C ARG A 243 -18.36 30.07 6.41
N SER A 244 -17.26 30.20 7.15
CA SER A 244 -17.24 29.98 8.60
C SER A 244 -18.07 31.02 9.36
N GLN A 245 -18.30 32.19 8.76
CA GLN A 245 -19.01 33.31 9.37
C GLN A 245 -20.53 33.19 9.21
N GLU A 246 -21.02 32.70 8.07
CA GLU A 246 -22.45 32.44 7.79
C GLU A 246 -23.08 31.49 8.81
N VAL A 247 -22.39 30.39 9.13
CA VAL A 247 -22.82 29.38 10.12
C VAL A 247 -22.86 29.95 11.54
N PHE A 248 -22.01 30.94 11.86
CA PHE A 248 -21.97 31.57 13.18
C PHE A 248 -23.14 32.53 13.39
N VAL A 249 -23.43 33.39 12.39
CA VAL A 249 -24.60 34.29 12.41
C VAL A 249 -25.90 33.49 12.52
N SER A 250 -26.00 32.37 11.79
CA SER A 250 -27.20 31.51 11.80
C SER A 250 -27.54 30.96 13.20
N LYS A 251 -26.56 30.74 14.08
CA LYS A 251 -26.77 30.25 15.46
C LYS A 251 -27.14 31.33 16.48
N LEU A 252 -26.98 32.61 16.15
CA LEU A 252 -27.29 33.74 17.04
C LEU A 252 -28.71 34.29 16.88
N PHE A 253 -29.40 33.99 15.77
CA PHE A 253 -30.71 34.58 15.45
C PHE A 253 -31.89 33.61 15.42
N THR A 254 -31.69 32.30 15.63
CA THR A 254 -32.78 31.33 15.80
C THR A 254 -33.25 31.26 17.25
N SER A 255 -34.13 32.19 17.65
CA SER A 255 -34.92 32.10 18.89
C SER A 255 -36.36 31.70 18.56
N ASP A 256 -36.91 30.77 19.32
CA ASP A 256 -38.20 30.13 19.03
C ASP A 256 -39.38 31.11 19.16
N ARG A 257 -40.14 31.30 18.08
CA ARG A 257 -41.38 32.11 18.10
C ARG A 257 -42.55 31.30 18.66
N LYS A 258 -42.78 31.35 19.97
CA LYS A 258 -44.11 31.08 20.55
C LYS A 258 -44.56 32.16 21.53
N SER A 259 -45.83 32.52 21.38
CA SER A 259 -46.56 33.62 22.01
C SER A 259 -46.70 33.54 23.53
N LEU A 260 -46.67 34.70 24.18
CA LEU A 260 -47.48 34.98 25.38
C LEU A 260 -48.09 36.39 25.30
N THR A 261 -49.24 36.56 25.95
CA THR A 261 -50.10 37.75 25.86
C THR A 261 -50.21 38.42 27.24
N MET A 262 -50.61 39.70 27.26
CA MET A 262 -50.89 40.59 28.40
C MET A 262 -49.74 41.48 28.91
N PRO A 263 -50.00 42.77 29.24
CA PRO A 263 -49.00 43.70 29.77
C PRO A 263 -49.08 43.86 31.31
N ALA A 264 -47.93 43.83 31.99
CA ALA A 264 -47.80 44.30 33.37
C ALA A 264 -46.38 44.86 33.64
N ILE A 265 -46.32 45.93 34.43
CA ILE A 265 -45.15 46.82 34.63
C ILE A 265 -44.24 46.32 35.79
N ARG A 266 -42.93 46.66 35.70
CA ARG A 266 -41.86 46.55 36.72
C ARG A 266 -41.29 45.16 37.07
N SER A 267 -40.13 44.85 36.48
CA SER A 267 -38.90 44.66 37.26
C SER A 267 -37.68 45.07 36.42
N HIS A 268 -36.74 45.85 36.98
CA HIS A 268 -35.66 46.49 36.22
C HIS A 268 -34.28 46.28 36.89
N ARG A 269 -33.79 45.03 36.85
CA ARG A 269 -32.42 44.66 37.30
C ARG A 269 -31.90 43.41 36.56
N SER A 270 -31.20 43.60 35.43
CA SER A 270 -30.21 42.64 34.87
C SER A 270 -29.61 43.03 33.49
N SER A 271 -29.63 44.30 33.07
CA SER A 271 -29.07 44.70 31.76
C SER A 271 -28.30 46.02 31.82
N LEU A 272 -26.98 45.92 32.04
CA LEU A 272 -25.92 46.89 31.66
C LEU A 272 -24.56 46.44 32.21
N LEU A 273 -23.94 45.43 31.61
CA LEU A 273 -22.50 45.14 31.81
C LEU A 273 -21.82 44.35 30.68
N GLN A 274 -22.44 44.30 29.49
CA GLN A 274 -21.88 43.64 28.30
C GLN A 274 -21.63 44.67 27.19
N THR A 275 -20.66 45.56 27.41
CA THR A 275 -20.25 46.56 26.40
C THR A 275 -18.79 46.97 26.61
N LYS A 276 -18.04 47.13 25.51
CA LYS A 276 -16.66 47.63 25.45
C LYS A 276 -15.58 46.83 26.21
N MET A 277 -15.15 45.71 25.62
CA MET A 277 -13.77 45.20 25.76
C MET A 277 -13.16 44.76 24.40
N HIS A 278 -13.34 45.63 23.39
CA HIS A 278 -12.69 45.53 22.08
C HIS A 278 -11.91 46.81 21.68
N GLN A 279 -11.59 47.69 22.65
CA GLN A 279 -10.80 48.90 22.40
C GLN A 279 -9.29 48.62 22.38
N PHE A 280 -8.84 47.88 21.36
CA PHE A 280 -7.46 47.89 20.86
C PHE A 280 -7.44 47.67 19.33
N ASN A 281 -8.28 48.42 18.62
CA ASN A 281 -8.18 48.62 17.17
C ASN A 281 -8.01 50.13 16.92
N THR A 282 -6.77 50.58 16.76
CA THR A 282 -6.44 52.01 16.66
C THR A 282 -6.56 52.51 15.23
N MET A 283 -7.80 52.60 14.72
CA MET A 283 -8.22 53.42 13.58
C MET A 283 -9.76 53.50 13.60
N GLU A 284 -10.32 54.69 13.82
CA GLU A 284 -11.74 54.94 13.51
C GLU A 284 -11.91 55.24 12.01
N PRO A 285 -12.92 54.62 11.38
CA PRO A 285 -13.77 55.29 10.42
C PRO A 285 -15.05 55.74 11.13
N SER A 286 -15.50 56.97 10.85
CA SER A 286 -16.61 57.61 11.56
C SER A 286 -17.98 56.93 11.37
N PHE A 287 -18.88 57.16 12.32
CA PHE A 287 -20.29 56.74 12.30
C PHE A 287 -21.01 56.96 10.95
N THR A 288 -21.64 55.90 10.40
CA THR A 288 -23.02 55.96 9.84
C THR A 288 -23.54 54.54 9.52
N LEU A 289 -24.84 54.30 9.80
CA LEU A 289 -25.75 53.30 9.18
C LEU A 289 -25.18 51.87 8.91
N ASN A 290 -25.61 50.78 9.56
CA ASN A 290 -27.00 50.30 9.55
C ASN A 290 -27.20 49.06 10.45
N THR A 291 -28.41 48.87 10.96
CA THR A 291 -28.84 47.62 11.62
C THR A 291 -29.29 46.59 10.58
N GLY A 292 -28.86 45.32 10.71
CA GLY A 292 -29.63 44.18 10.18
C GLY A 292 -29.19 43.58 8.83
N MET A 293 -27.95 43.77 8.39
CA MET A 293 -27.35 43.01 7.27
C MET A 293 -26.20 42.13 7.76
N GLY A 294 -25.87 41.07 7.01
CA GLY A 294 -24.77 40.15 7.32
C GLY A 294 -23.39 40.81 7.18
N PRO A 295 -22.30 40.10 7.55
CA PRO A 295 -20.95 40.66 7.55
C PRO A 295 -20.58 41.23 6.18
N SER A 296 -20.11 42.48 6.18
CA SER A 296 -19.78 43.22 4.97
C SER A 296 -18.58 42.59 4.26
N GLU A 297 -18.48 42.70 2.93
CA GLU A 297 -17.29 42.22 2.22
C GLU A 297 -16.01 42.90 2.74
N ALA A 298 -16.10 44.16 3.20
CA ALA A 298 -14.99 44.86 3.84
C ALA A 298 -14.55 44.20 5.17
N GLU A 299 -15.48 43.68 5.96
CA GLU A 299 -15.19 42.97 7.22
C GLU A 299 -14.58 41.60 6.94
N ILE A 300 -15.13 40.85 5.97
CA ILE A 300 -14.59 39.56 5.52
C ILE A 300 -13.17 39.76 4.94
N HIS A 301 -12.93 40.85 4.22
CA HIS A 301 -11.60 41.23 3.73
C HIS A 301 -10.64 41.57 4.87
N HIS A 302 -11.07 42.39 5.84
CA HIS A 302 -10.25 42.75 7.01
C HIS A 302 -9.89 41.52 7.86
N GLN A 303 -10.86 40.65 8.16
CA GLN A 303 -10.63 39.41 8.91
C GLN A 303 -9.68 38.46 8.15
N SER A 304 -9.84 38.33 6.81
CA SER A 304 -8.95 37.51 5.99
C SER A 304 -7.51 38.05 5.95
N LEU A 305 -7.33 39.38 5.99
CA LEU A 305 -6.02 40.01 6.10
C LEU A 305 -5.42 39.83 7.50
N LEU A 306 -6.22 39.98 8.55
CA LEU A 306 -5.81 39.80 9.94
C LEU A 306 -5.35 38.35 10.20
N GLU A 307 -6.10 37.34 9.75
CA GLU A 307 -5.69 35.94 9.85
C GLU A 307 -4.44 35.63 9.03
N GLY A 308 -4.30 36.23 7.84
CA GLY A 308 -3.08 36.12 7.03
C GLY A 308 -1.84 36.70 7.74
N ASN A 309 -1.99 37.86 8.38
CA ASN A 309 -0.92 38.52 9.13
C ASN A 309 -0.57 37.76 10.41
N ILE A 310 -1.57 37.28 11.17
CA ILE A 310 -1.37 36.42 12.35
C ILE A 310 -0.63 35.13 11.97
N SER A 311 -1.07 34.44 10.91
CA SER A 311 -0.39 33.25 10.39
C SER A 311 1.07 33.55 10.03
N THR A 312 1.34 34.72 9.45
CA THR A 312 2.70 35.18 9.10
C THR A 312 3.57 35.41 10.34
N GLU A 313 3.09 36.20 11.30
CA GLU A 313 3.82 36.50 12.54
C GLU A 313 4.09 35.24 13.37
N VAL A 314 3.12 34.33 13.46
CA VAL A 314 3.31 33.02 14.12
C VAL A 314 4.38 32.20 13.40
N CYS A 315 4.33 32.12 12.06
CA CYS A 315 5.31 31.38 11.29
C CYS A 315 6.73 31.92 11.45
N LEU A 316 6.92 33.24 11.34
CA LEU A 316 8.22 33.89 11.55
C LEU A 316 8.75 33.60 12.95
N SER A 317 7.92 33.80 13.99
CA SER A 317 8.32 33.58 15.38
C SER A 317 8.73 32.13 15.66
N VAL A 318 8.06 31.13 15.06
CA VAL A 318 8.46 29.73 15.18
C VAL A 318 9.72 29.42 14.36
N LEU A 319 9.89 29.99 13.17
CA LEU A 319 11.08 29.80 12.34
C LEU A 319 12.35 30.39 12.98
N ASP A 320 12.26 31.58 13.58
CA ASP A 320 13.37 32.22 14.29
C ASP A 320 13.83 31.36 15.48
N VAL A 321 12.87 30.84 16.25
CA VAL A 321 13.13 29.94 17.40
C VAL A 321 13.73 28.60 16.95
N LEU A 322 13.28 28.02 15.84
CA LEU A 322 13.90 26.81 15.26
C LEU A 322 15.30 27.10 14.68
N SER A 323 15.53 28.29 14.13
CA SER A 323 16.85 28.72 13.64
C SER A 323 17.86 28.80 14.79
N LEU A 324 17.46 29.46 15.89
CA LEU A 324 18.23 29.53 17.13
C LEU A 324 18.45 28.14 17.73
N PHE A 325 17.39 27.34 17.92
CA PHE A 325 17.49 25.99 18.48
C PHE A 325 18.47 25.11 17.69
N THR A 326 18.38 25.10 16.35
CA THR A 326 19.31 24.35 15.49
C THR A 326 20.73 24.94 15.44
N GLN A 327 20.95 26.16 15.92
CA GLN A 327 22.29 26.73 16.13
C GLN A 327 22.89 26.27 17.46
N CYS A 328 22.12 26.36 18.55
CA CYS A 328 22.52 25.94 19.89
C CYS A 328 22.79 24.42 19.96
N PHE A 329 21.84 23.60 19.49
CA PHE A 329 21.88 22.14 19.60
C PHE A 329 22.56 21.45 18.40
N LYS A 330 23.39 22.16 17.61
CA LYS A 330 23.96 21.65 16.36
C LYS A 330 24.71 20.32 16.51
N THR A 331 25.44 20.13 17.63
CA THR A 331 26.14 18.87 17.92
C THR A 331 25.17 17.73 18.20
N GLN A 332 24.26 17.90 19.17
CA GLN A 332 23.25 16.90 19.54
C GLN A 332 22.33 16.51 18.37
N LEU A 333 22.03 17.45 17.47
CA LEU A 333 21.27 17.20 16.24
C LEU A 333 22.06 16.40 15.19
N LEU A 334 23.39 16.39 15.25
CA LEU A 334 24.28 15.62 14.38
C LEU A 334 24.73 14.27 14.98
N ASP A 335 24.42 14.00 16.26
CA ASP A 335 24.71 12.71 16.89
C ASP A 335 24.03 11.56 16.12
N SER A 336 24.73 10.43 16.01
CA SER A 336 24.37 9.29 15.15
C SER A 336 24.13 9.71 13.68
N ASP A 337 24.99 10.60 13.16
CA ASP A 337 24.89 11.23 11.83
C ASP A 337 23.58 12.03 11.58
N GLY A 338 22.83 12.32 12.64
CA GLY A 338 21.51 12.95 12.61
C GLY A 338 20.32 11.98 12.66
N HIS A 339 20.55 10.69 12.86
CA HIS A 339 19.49 9.69 13.05
C HIS A 339 19.05 9.57 14.52
N ASN A 340 18.81 10.71 15.16
CA ASN A 340 18.33 10.82 16.53
C ASN A 340 16.87 11.33 16.59
N PRO A 341 16.08 10.99 17.62
CA PRO A 341 14.67 11.40 17.73
C PRO A 341 14.46 12.93 17.78
N LEU A 342 15.44 13.67 18.30
CA LEU A 342 15.38 15.13 18.39
C LEU A 342 15.41 15.77 16.99
N MET A 343 16.34 15.35 16.13
CA MET A 343 16.47 15.83 14.76
C MET A 343 15.30 15.39 13.89
N ARG A 344 14.76 14.17 14.09
CA ARG A 344 13.46 13.74 13.53
C ARG A 344 12.37 14.76 13.91
N LYS A 345 12.21 15.07 15.20
CA LYS A 345 11.16 15.98 15.68
C LYS A 345 11.32 17.41 15.15
N VAL A 346 12.52 17.98 15.17
CA VAL A 346 12.81 19.31 14.59
C VAL A 346 12.43 19.34 13.11
N PHE A 347 12.79 18.29 12.36
CA PHE A 347 12.45 18.17 10.95
C PHE A 347 10.94 18.01 10.70
N ASP A 348 10.24 17.25 11.55
CA ASP A 348 8.78 17.12 11.48
C ASP A 348 8.08 18.49 11.68
N VAL A 349 8.58 19.38 12.54
CA VAL A 349 8.05 20.77 12.62
C VAL A 349 8.29 21.53 11.30
N TYR A 350 9.49 21.43 10.72
CA TYR A 350 9.80 22.03 9.41
C TYR A 350 8.91 21.50 8.28
N LEU A 351 8.57 20.21 8.29
CA LEU A 351 7.63 19.60 7.34
C LEU A 351 6.18 20.02 7.60
N THR A 352 5.78 20.19 8.86
CA THR A 352 4.41 20.61 9.21
C THR A 352 4.08 22.01 8.67
N PHE A 353 5.07 22.89 8.47
CA PHE A 353 4.86 24.13 7.71
C PHE A 353 4.41 23.91 6.25
N LEU A 354 4.89 22.84 5.59
CA LEU A 354 4.50 22.51 4.20
C LEU A 354 3.17 21.73 4.14
N LYS A 355 2.93 20.86 5.12
CA LYS A 355 1.69 20.06 5.25
C LYS A 355 0.45 20.92 5.59
N VAL A 356 0.67 22.10 6.18
CA VAL A 356 -0.38 23.02 6.65
C VAL A 356 -0.46 24.25 5.76
N GLY A 357 -1.67 24.73 5.46
CA GLY A 357 -1.87 25.95 4.68
C GLY A 357 -1.36 27.20 5.40
N GLN A 358 -0.33 27.85 4.82
CA GLN A 358 0.26 29.10 5.32
C GLN A 358 -0.16 30.31 4.48
N SER A 359 0.17 31.52 4.95
CA SER A 359 0.06 32.74 4.15
C SER A 359 1.11 32.77 3.02
N GLU A 360 0.84 33.54 1.96
CA GLU A 360 1.77 33.72 0.82
C GLU A 360 3.05 34.47 1.21
N ALA A 361 3.01 35.25 2.30
CA ALA A 361 4.21 35.86 2.88
C ALA A 361 5.03 34.81 3.66
N ALA A 362 4.41 34.10 4.61
CA ALA A 362 5.06 33.12 5.48
C ALA A 362 5.82 32.05 4.69
N ILE A 363 5.20 31.52 3.63
CA ILE A 363 5.75 30.38 2.90
C ILE A 363 7.11 30.70 2.25
N ARG A 364 7.39 31.96 1.89
CA ARG A 364 8.70 32.40 1.37
C ARG A 364 9.80 32.29 2.43
N HIS A 365 9.47 32.61 3.69
CA HIS A 365 10.38 32.47 4.83
C HIS A 365 10.57 30.99 5.20
N VAL A 366 9.51 30.17 5.14
CA VAL A 366 9.60 28.70 5.29
C VAL A 366 10.57 28.10 4.27
N PHE A 367 10.41 28.40 2.97
CA PHE A 367 11.32 27.89 1.93
C PHE A 367 12.76 28.41 2.13
N THR A 368 12.95 29.65 2.58
CA THR A 368 14.27 30.20 2.88
C THR A 368 14.94 29.50 4.08
N ALA A 369 14.18 29.24 5.15
CA ALA A 369 14.66 28.49 6.31
C ALA A 369 14.98 27.02 5.96
N LEU A 370 14.17 26.38 5.11
CA LEU A 370 14.45 25.03 4.59
C LEU A 370 15.75 25.01 3.76
N ARG A 371 16.00 25.99 2.88
CA ARG A 371 17.28 26.11 2.14
C ARG A 371 18.48 26.23 3.09
N ALA A 372 18.35 27.04 4.13
CA ALA A 372 19.39 27.20 5.15
C ALA A 372 19.61 25.89 5.94
N PHE A 373 18.53 25.20 6.34
CA PHE A 373 18.58 23.92 7.05
C PHE A 373 19.29 22.83 6.23
N ILE A 374 18.88 22.61 4.97
CA ILE A 374 19.51 21.62 4.05
C ILE A 374 21.01 21.90 3.89
N SER A 375 21.40 23.19 3.84
CA SER A 375 22.79 23.61 3.70
C SER A 375 23.60 23.50 5.01
N LYS A 376 22.93 23.59 6.16
CA LYS A 376 23.51 23.48 7.52
C LYS A 376 23.66 22.02 7.98
N PHE A 377 22.83 21.10 7.47
CA PHE A 377 22.75 19.69 7.86
C PHE A 377 22.74 18.69 6.68
N PRO A 378 23.67 18.77 5.70
CA PRO A 378 23.65 17.90 4.52
C PRO A 378 23.82 16.41 4.85
N SER A 379 24.60 16.06 5.87
CA SER A 379 24.79 14.66 6.31
C SER A 379 23.47 13.98 6.69
N VAL A 380 22.55 14.72 7.33
CA VAL A 380 21.32 14.16 7.89
C VAL A 380 20.31 13.77 6.80
N LEU A 381 20.39 14.42 5.64
CA LEU A 381 19.58 14.10 4.45
C LEU A 381 20.27 13.08 3.54
N PHE A 382 21.61 13.14 3.45
CA PHE A 382 22.40 12.44 2.43
C PHE A 382 23.26 11.26 2.93
N LYS A 383 23.19 10.92 4.21
CA LYS A 383 23.85 9.75 4.82
C LYS A 383 22.83 8.86 5.52
N GLY A 384 23.10 7.55 5.62
CA GLY A 384 22.30 6.60 6.41
C GLY A 384 20.82 6.50 6.00
N ARG A 385 19.89 6.47 6.97
CA ARG A 385 18.45 6.24 6.76
C ARG A 385 17.80 7.31 5.89
N VAL A 386 16.94 6.90 4.96
CA VAL A 386 16.47 7.78 3.86
C VAL A 386 15.21 8.59 4.21
N MET A 387 14.45 8.20 5.25
CA MET A 387 13.13 8.75 5.61
C MET A 387 13.00 10.29 5.51
N LEU A 388 13.97 11.04 6.03
CA LEU A 388 13.92 12.51 6.04
C LEU A 388 14.00 13.11 4.62
N CYS A 389 14.73 12.46 3.71
CA CYS A 389 14.80 12.84 2.31
C CYS A 389 13.51 12.45 1.56
N GLU A 390 12.92 11.29 1.88
CA GLU A 390 11.63 10.82 1.35
C GLU A 390 10.48 11.79 1.74
N ASP A 391 10.29 12.00 3.04
CA ASP A 391 9.27 12.88 3.63
C ASP A 391 9.31 14.29 2.99
N LEU A 392 10.52 14.86 2.85
CA LEU A 392 10.71 16.18 2.24
C LEU A 392 10.47 16.19 0.73
N CYS A 393 10.96 15.19 0.00
CA CYS A 393 10.67 15.08 -1.44
C CYS A 393 9.16 15.02 -1.69
N CYS A 394 8.44 14.25 -0.88
CA CYS A 394 6.98 14.10 -0.95
C CYS A 394 6.26 15.45 -0.75
N GLU A 395 6.47 16.15 0.37
CA GLU A 395 5.77 17.43 0.61
C GLU A 395 6.18 18.55 -0.36
N VAL A 396 7.44 18.59 -0.80
CA VAL A 396 7.90 19.57 -1.81
C VAL A 396 7.31 19.27 -3.19
N LEU A 397 7.14 18.00 -3.57
CA LEU A 397 6.47 17.63 -4.81
C LEU A 397 4.98 18.00 -4.81
N LYS A 398 4.27 17.88 -3.68
CA LYS A 398 2.90 18.43 -3.54
C LYS A 398 2.89 19.94 -3.78
N CYS A 399 3.86 20.69 -3.24
CA CYS A 399 4.00 22.13 -3.49
C CYS A 399 4.23 22.45 -4.99
N CYS A 400 4.99 21.63 -5.71
CA CYS A 400 5.22 21.74 -7.16
C CYS A 400 3.95 21.55 -8.03
N VAL A 401 2.85 21.06 -7.47
CA VAL A 401 1.56 20.87 -8.16
C VAL A 401 0.55 22.00 -7.85
N SER A 402 0.88 22.87 -6.89
CA SER A 402 -0.01 23.90 -6.35
C SER A 402 -0.58 24.87 -7.40
N LYS A 403 -1.74 25.45 -7.10
CA LYS A 403 -2.40 26.46 -7.94
C LYS A 403 -1.65 27.80 -7.97
N LEU A 404 -0.81 28.08 -6.96
CA LEU A 404 -0.05 29.33 -6.83
C LEU A 404 1.29 29.23 -7.57
N SER A 405 1.55 30.14 -8.52
CA SER A 405 2.78 30.09 -9.33
C SER A 405 4.04 30.33 -8.51
N HIS A 406 4.00 31.30 -7.58
CA HIS A 406 5.12 31.60 -6.69
C HIS A 406 5.53 30.39 -5.83
N LEU A 407 4.55 29.64 -5.30
CA LEU A 407 4.81 28.45 -4.49
C LEU A 407 5.50 27.34 -5.30
N ARG A 408 5.09 27.13 -6.56
CA ARG A 408 5.75 26.18 -7.46
C ARG A 408 7.19 26.59 -7.78
N ALA A 409 7.47 27.87 -7.98
CA ALA A 409 8.82 28.38 -8.24
C ALA A 409 9.74 28.19 -7.03
N GLU A 410 9.26 28.49 -5.81
CA GLU A 410 9.99 28.26 -4.55
C GLU A 410 10.26 26.77 -4.33
N ALA A 411 9.25 25.91 -4.49
CA ALA A 411 9.39 24.45 -4.37
C ALA A 411 10.35 23.85 -5.41
N SER A 412 10.26 24.29 -6.66
CA SER A 412 11.18 23.90 -7.74
C SER A 412 12.63 24.31 -7.45
N SER A 413 12.82 25.51 -6.88
CA SER A 413 14.12 26.00 -6.43
C SER A 413 14.68 25.21 -5.24
N LEU A 414 13.84 24.82 -4.27
CA LEU A 414 14.25 23.97 -3.16
C LEU A 414 14.64 22.56 -3.64
N LEU A 415 13.85 21.96 -4.54
CA LEU A 415 14.13 20.64 -5.09
C LEU A 415 15.42 20.64 -5.94
N TYR A 416 15.67 21.71 -6.70
CA TYR A 416 16.95 21.93 -7.37
C TYR A 416 18.12 22.01 -6.38
N LEU A 417 17.98 22.77 -5.28
CA LEU A 417 19.01 22.87 -4.24
C LEU A 417 19.27 21.51 -3.56
N LEU A 418 18.23 20.70 -3.33
CA LEU A 418 18.35 19.36 -2.75
C LEU A 418 19.17 18.43 -3.68
N MET A 419 18.88 18.42 -4.98
CA MET A 419 19.69 17.69 -5.98
C MET A 419 21.15 18.19 -5.99
N ARG A 420 21.36 19.51 -6.01
CA ARG A 420 22.69 20.15 -6.08
C ARG A 420 23.52 19.82 -4.85
N ASN A 421 22.95 19.94 -3.65
CA ASN A 421 23.65 19.65 -2.40
C ASN A 421 23.91 18.14 -2.24
N ASN A 422 23.05 17.26 -2.75
CA ASN A 422 23.34 15.82 -2.80
C ASN A 422 24.51 15.52 -3.76
N TYR A 423 24.55 16.15 -4.93
CA TYR A 423 25.67 16.02 -5.88
C TYR A 423 27.00 16.51 -5.28
N GLU A 424 27.01 17.66 -4.60
CA GLU A 424 28.20 18.18 -3.91
C GLU A 424 28.64 17.28 -2.74
N PHE A 425 27.71 16.76 -1.94
CA PHE A 425 27.99 15.80 -0.86
C PHE A 425 28.60 14.49 -1.39
N SER A 426 28.05 13.95 -2.48
CA SER A 426 28.57 12.77 -3.19
C SER A 426 29.83 13.06 -4.03
N LYS A 427 30.60 14.10 -3.68
CA LYS A 427 31.87 14.52 -4.32
C LYS A 427 31.76 14.69 -5.84
N ARG A 428 30.64 15.24 -6.32
CA ARG A 428 30.29 15.48 -7.73
C ARG A 428 30.26 14.22 -8.60
N LYS A 429 29.90 13.07 -8.04
CA LYS A 429 29.72 11.82 -8.80
C LYS A 429 28.32 11.67 -9.39
N THR A 430 27.29 11.66 -8.54
CA THR A 430 25.87 11.47 -8.88
C THR A 430 25.00 12.06 -7.77
N PHE A 431 23.73 12.39 -8.03
CA PHE A 431 22.74 12.68 -6.97
C PHE A 431 21.71 11.55 -6.77
N LEU A 432 22.17 10.28 -6.83
CA LEU A 432 21.32 9.09 -6.87
C LEU A 432 20.29 9.01 -5.73
N ARG A 433 20.65 9.44 -4.51
CA ARG A 433 19.75 9.38 -3.34
C ARG A 433 18.52 10.28 -3.50
N THR A 434 18.73 11.54 -3.86
CA THR A 434 17.61 12.48 -4.15
C THR A 434 16.89 12.11 -5.46
N HIS A 435 17.62 11.60 -6.46
CA HIS A 435 17.06 11.09 -7.71
C HIS A 435 16.04 9.95 -7.50
N LEU A 436 16.39 8.96 -6.67
CA LEU A 436 15.52 7.84 -6.29
C LEU A 436 14.28 8.32 -5.54
N GLN A 437 14.46 9.14 -4.50
CA GLN A 437 13.36 9.58 -3.64
C GLN A 437 12.35 10.47 -4.38
N ILE A 438 12.79 11.26 -5.35
CA ILE A 438 11.87 12.00 -6.22
C ILE A 438 11.04 11.06 -7.11
N ILE A 439 11.62 9.96 -7.62
CA ILE A 439 10.86 8.99 -8.43
C ILE A 439 9.85 8.21 -7.57
N ILE A 440 10.26 7.77 -6.37
CA ILE A 440 9.40 7.05 -5.42
C ILE A 440 8.25 7.96 -4.97
N ALA A 441 8.54 9.19 -4.52
CA ALA A 441 7.51 10.15 -4.10
C ALA A 441 6.59 10.58 -5.25
N VAL A 442 7.09 10.76 -6.48
CA VAL A 442 6.21 10.95 -7.66
C VAL A 442 5.26 9.76 -7.82
N SER A 443 5.78 8.53 -7.73
CA SER A 443 4.98 7.30 -7.89
C SER A 443 3.93 7.12 -6.80
N GLN A 444 4.24 7.49 -5.55
CA GLN A 444 3.28 7.51 -4.43
C GLN A 444 2.18 8.57 -4.65
N LEU A 445 2.57 9.82 -4.92
CA LEU A 445 1.67 10.98 -5.02
C LEU A 445 0.71 10.93 -6.22
N ILE A 446 1.01 10.10 -7.22
CA ILE A 446 0.14 9.86 -8.38
C ILE A 446 -1.21 9.22 -8.00
N SER A 447 -1.29 8.57 -6.83
CA SER A 447 -2.56 8.10 -6.28
C SER A 447 -3.51 9.26 -5.90
N ASP A 448 -2.97 10.43 -5.52
CA ASP A 448 -3.72 11.67 -5.39
C ASP A 448 -4.01 12.26 -6.78
N VAL A 449 -5.29 12.57 -7.03
CA VAL A 449 -5.86 12.97 -8.34
C VAL A 449 -5.26 14.27 -8.94
N ALA A 450 -4.33 14.93 -8.26
CA ALA A 450 -3.78 16.24 -8.64
C ALA A 450 -2.62 16.20 -9.66
N LEU A 451 -1.93 15.07 -9.83
CA LEU A 451 -0.69 14.99 -10.63
C LEU A 451 -0.89 14.66 -12.11
N THR A 452 -1.81 13.75 -12.42
CA THR A 452 -2.04 13.23 -13.78
C THR A 452 -2.41 14.35 -14.75
N GLY A 453 -1.65 14.51 -15.83
CA GLY A 453 -1.90 15.54 -16.87
C GLY A 453 -1.69 17.01 -16.44
N SER A 454 -1.24 17.28 -15.21
CA SER A 454 -1.18 18.64 -14.68
C SER A 454 -0.09 19.50 -15.35
N SER A 455 -0.50 20.42 -16.22
CA SER A 455 0.39 21.43 -16.85
C SER A 455 1.21 22.21 -15.82
N ARG A 456 0.65 22.43 -14.62
CA ARG A 456 1.33 23.11 -13.52
C ARG A 456 2.61 22.41 -13.08
N PHE A 457 2.63 21.08 -13.11
CA PHE A 457 3.81 20.29 -12.76
C PHE A 457 4.85 20.25 -13.88
N GLN A 458 4.42 20.28 -15.15
CA GLN A 458 5.35 20.40 -16.29
C GLN A 458 6.11 21.74 -16.29
N GLU A 459 5.47 22.82 -15.83
CA GLU A 459 6.11 24.12 -15.60
C GLU A 459 7.10 24.07 -14.42
N SER A 460 6.75 23.42 -13.30
CA SER A 460 7.71 23.17 -12.21
C SER A 460 8.94 22.39 -12.68
N LEU A 461 8.73 21.36 -13.53
CA LEU A 461 9.82 20.63 -14.17
C LEU A 461 10.65 21.50 -15.14
N SER A 462 10.05 22.43 -15.88
CA SER A 462 10.82 23.34 -16.76
C SER A 462 11.64 24.34 -15.94
N ILE A 463 11.11 24.86 -14.82
CA ILE A 463 11.82 25.71 -13.87
C ILE A 463 13.07 24.99 -13.30
N ILE A 464 12.96 23.72 -12.90
CA ILE A 464 14.11 22.92 -12.42
C ILE A 464 15.20 22.78 -13.51
N ASN A 465 14.80 22.52 -14.77
CA ASN A 465 15.75 22.43 -15.88
C ASN A 465 16.39 23.79 -16.19
N ASN A 466 15.64 24.89 -16.08
CA ASN A 466 16.18 26.24 -16.25
C ASN A 466 17.20 26.58 -15.17
N PHE A 467 16.97 26.22 -13.90
CA PHE A 467 17.99 26.36 -12.86
C PHE A 467 19.26 25.57 -13.20
N ALA A 468 19.14 24.27 -13.53
CA ALA A 468 20.29 23.43 -13.91
C ALA A 468 21.06 23.93 -15.15
N ASN A 469 20.36 24.49 -16.14
CA ASN A 469 20.97 25.09 -17.35
C ASN A 469 21.45 26.53 -17.12
N SER A 470 21.18 27.14 -15.96
CA SER A 470 21.63 28.50 -15.62
C SER A 470 22.91 28.50 -14.78
N ASP A 471 23.04 27.57 -13.82
CA ASP A 471 24.11 27.52 -12.81
C ASP A 471 25.52 27.42 -13.44
N LYS A 472 26.32 28.47 -13.25
CA LYS A 472 27.71 28.57 -13.74
C LYS A 472 28.66 27.57 -13.07
N ALA A 473 28.40 27.15 -11.83
CA ALA A 473 29.25 26.22 -11.09
C ALA A 473 29.00 24.76 -11.48
N MET A 474 27.80 24.43 -11.98
CA MET A 474 27.42 23.06 -12.36
C MET A 474 27.48 22.78 -13.87
N LYS A 475 27.50 23.83 -14.72
CA LYS A 475 27.56 23.74 -16.19
C LYS A 475 28.68 22.87 -16.77
N SER A 476 29.82 22.77 -16.10
CA SER A 476 30.98 21.97 -16.51
C SER A 476 30.99 20.53 -15.95
N THR A 477 29.87 20.09 -15.36
CA THR A 477 29.74 18.77 -14.72
C THR A 477 28.64 17.92 -15.38
N ALA A 478 28.52 16.65 -15.02
CA ALA A 478 27.46 15.78 -15.52
C ALA A 478 26.05 16.15 -14.98
N PHE A 479 25.99 16.97 -13.92
CA PHE A 479 24.75 17.27 -13.18
C PHE A 479 23.56 17.74 -14.05
N PRO A 480 23.70 18.68 -15.03
CA PRO A 480 22.57 19.09 -15.86
C PRO A 480 22.02 17.96 -16.74
N LEU A 481 22.87 17.01 -17.16
CA LEU A 481 22.46 15.82 -17.92
C LEU A 481 21.71 14.83 -17.02
N GLU A 482 22.17 14.60 -15.79
CA GLU A 482 21.44 13.81 -14.79
C GLU A 482 20.07 14.42 -14.47
N VAL A 483 19.96 15.75 -14.27
CA VAL A 483 18.68 16.46 -14.03
C VAL A 483 17.74 16.35 -15.23
N LYS A 484 18.24 16.50 -16.46
CA LYS A 484 17.45 16.28 -17.69
C LYS A 484 16.99 14.83 -17.80
N GLY A 485 17.84 13.87 -17.43
CA GLY A 485 17.52 12.43 -17.38
C GLY A 485 16.53 12.05 -16.29
N LEU A 486 16.56 12.69 -15.11
CA LEU A 486 15.52 12.60 -14.09
C LEU A 486 14.19 13.13 -14.65
N THR A 487 14.20 14.32 -15.23
CA THR A 487 12.99 14.94 -15.79
C THR A 487 12.34 14.07 -16.86
N LYS A 488 13.12 13.43 -17.75
CA LYS A 488 12.59 12.47 -18.72
C LYS A 488 11.94 11.27 -18.02
N ARG A 489 12.58 10.68 -17.01
CA ARG A 489 12.04 9.55 -16.23
C ARG A 489 10.75 9.91 -15.48
N ILE A 490 10.68 11.09 -14.84
CA ILE A 490 9.45 11.61 -14.21
C ILE A 490 8.31 11.71 -15.24
N ARG A 491 8.59 12.22 -16.46
CA ARG A 491 7.58 12.28 -17.52
C ARG A 491 7.13 10.89 -17.97
N THR A 492 8.03 9.93 -18.11
CA THR A 492 7.68 8.53 -18.43
C THR A 492 6.77 7.92 -17.37
N VAL A 493 7.08 8.10 -16.08
CA VAL A 493 6.20 7.64 -14.98
C VAL A 493 4.84 8.31 -15.09
N LEU A 494 4.76 9.65 -15.21
CA LEU A 494 3.49 10.37 -15.29
C LEU A 494 2.62 9.97 -16.48
N MET A 495 3.20 9.64 -17.64
CA MET A 495 2.47 9.15 -18.81
C MET A 495 1.95 7.72 -18.57
N ALA A 496 2.83 6.80 -18.20
CA ALA A 496 2.46 5.41 -17.94
C ALA A 496 1.43 5.28 -16.81
N THR A 497 1.51 6.12 -15.78
CA THR A 497 0.51 6.13 -14.71
C THR A 497 -0.82 6.80 -15.09
N ALA A 498 -0.83 7.65 -16.11
CA ALA A 498 -2.09 8.12 -16.69
C ALA A 498 -2.81 6.93 -17.36
N GLN A 499 -2.08 6.15 -18.15
CA GLN A 499 -2.57 4.92 -18.79
C GLN A 499 -2.98 3.87 -17.74
N MET A 500 -2.22 3.70 -16.64
CA MET A 500 -2.61 2.81 -15.53
C MET A 500 -3.94 3.20 -14.89
N LYS A 501 -4.24 4.51 -14.79
CA LYS A 501 -5.52 4.99 -14.26
C LYS A 501 -6.66 4.82 -15.25
N GLU A 502 -6.41 5.05 -16.54
CA GLU A 502 -7.35 4.78 -17.62
C GLU A 502 -7.68 3.28 -17.75
N HIS A 503 -6.79 2.42 -17.27
CA HIS A 503 -6.94 0.96 -17.25
C HIS A 503 -7.09 0.39 -15.84
N GLU A 504 -7.54 1.18 -14.86
CA GLU A 504 -7.78 0.72 -13.48
C GLU A 504 -8.82 -0.42 -13.38
N LYS A 505 -9.73 -0.52 -14.37
CA LYS A 505 -10.70 -1.62 -14.53
C LYS A 505 -10.13 -2.89 -15.15
N ASP A 506 -8.98 -2.83 -15.82
CA ASP A 506 -8.35 -3.93 -16.55
C ASP A 506 -7.09 -4.40 -15.79
N PRO A 507 -7.22 -5.39 -14.88
CA PRO A 507 -6.13 -5.75 -13.98
C PRO A 507 -4.94 -6.37 -14.73
N GLU A 508 -5.18 -7.03 -15.86
CA GLU A 508 -4.12 -7.55 -16.72
C GLU A 508 -3.32 -6.43 -17.39
N MET A 509 -3.97 -5.44 -18.01
CA MET A 509 -3.31 -4.29 -18.63
C MET A 509 -2.61 -3.41 -17.59
N LEU A 510 -3.22 -3.21 -16.41
CA LEU A 510 -2.62 -2.51 -15.29
C LEU A 510 -1.30 -3.15 -14.83
N LEU A 511 -1.25 -4.49 -14.79
CA LEU A 511 -0.04 -5.25 -14.45
C LEU A 511 1.02 -5.21 -15.56
N ASP A 512 0.63 -5.19 -16.83
CA ASP A 512 1.56 -4.99 -17.95
C ASP A 512 2.23 -3.61 -17.93
N LEU A 513 1.47 -2.55 -17.62
CA LEU A 513 2.01 -1.21 -17.46
C LEU A 513 2.94 -1.10 -16.24
N GLN A 514 2.59 -1.70 -15.10
CA GLN A 514 3.48 -1.80 -13.94
C GLN A 514 4.78 -2.56 -14.26
N TYR A 515 4.69 -3.68 -14.99
CA TYR A 515 5.86 -4.43 -15.43
C TYR A 515 6.73 -3.64 -16.41
N SER A 516 6.11 -2.91 -17.36
CA SER A 516 6.83 -2.06 -18.32
C SER A 516 7.63 -0.96 -17.61
N LEU A 517 7.02 -0.31 -16.61
CA LEU A 517 7.72 0.61 -15.71
C LEU A 517 8.84 -0.10 -14.92
N ALA A 518 8.57 -1.25 -14.30
CA ALA A 518 9.56 -2.02 -13.57
C ALA A 518 10.77 -2.40 -14.44
N ARG A 519 10.54 -2.80 -15.70
CA ARG A 519 11.59 -3.14 -16.67
C ARG A 519 12.38 -1.92 -17.11
N SER A 520 11.74 -0.75 -17.25
CA SER A 520 12.45 0.53 -17.51
C SER A 520 13.43 0.92 -16.40
N TYR A 521 13.27 0.34 -15.20
CA TYR A 521 14.13 0.54 -14.03
C TYR A 521 15.05 -0.64 -13.70
N ALA A 522 15.15 -1.67 -14.54
CA ALA A 522 15.96 -2.88 -14.27
C ALA A 522 17.45 -2.60 -14.03
N SER A 523 18.00 -1.48 -14.53
CA SER A 523 19.37 -1.04 -14.23
C SER A 523 19.59 -0.59 -12.77
N THR A 524 18.52 -0.38 -12.00
CA THR A 524 18.53 0.34 -10.72
C THR A 524 17.75 -0.46 -9.66
N PRO A 525 18.43 -1.34 -8.89
CA PRO A 525 17.79 -2.37 -8.07
C PRO A 525 16.66 -1.90 -7.14
N GLU A 526 16.85 -0.80 -6.41
CA GLU A 526 15.83 -0.35 -5.44
C GLU A 526 14.51 0.07 -6.11
N LEU A 527 14.55 0.60 -7.35
CA LEU A 527 13.34 0.91 -8.10
C LEU A 527 12.70 -0.37 -8.68
N ARG A 528 13.51 -1.28 -9.24
CA ARG A 528 13.01 -2.60 -9.72
C ARG A 528 12.33 -3.36 -8.60
N ARG A 529 12.93 -3.40 -7.40
CA ARG A 529 12.33 -3.92 -6.16
C ARG A 529 11.01 -3.23 -5.82
N THR A 530 11.00 -1.90 -5.70
CA THR A 530 9.80 -1.14 -5.33
C THR A 530 8.61 -1.43 -6.25
N TRP A 531 8.84 -1.57 -7.56
CA TRP A 531 7.81 -1.96 -8.52
C TRP A 531 7.39 -3.43 -8.41
N LEU A 532 8.33 -4.38 -8.25
CA LEU A 532 8.01 -5.80 -8.04
C LEU A 532 7.21 -6.03 -6.75
N ASP A 533 7.55 -5.35 -5.65
CA ASP A 533 6.77 -5.37 -4.40
C ASP A 533 5.36 -4.79 -4.60
N SER A 534 5.19 -3.82 -5.51
CA SER A 534 3.88 -3.27 -5.85
C SER A 534 3.05 -4.22 -6.70
N MET A 535 3.67 -4.90 -7.66
CA MET A 535 3.02 -5.97 -8.44
C MET A 535 2.63 -7.14 -7.53
N ALA A 536 3.49 -7.53 -6.58
CA ALA A 536 3.17 -8.57 -5.59
C ALA A 536 1.91 -8.21 -4.77
N ARG A 537 1.79 -6.96 -4.30
CA ARG A 537 0.58 -6.47 -3.61
C ARG A 537 -0.67 -6.48 -4.51
N ALA A 538 -0.53 -6.16 -5.80
CA ALA A 538 -1.63 -6.22 -6.75
C ALA A 538 -2.10 -7.69 -6.99
N HIS A 539 -1.16 -8.61 -7.22
CA HIS A 539 -1.45 -10.05 -7.34
C HIS A 539 -2.09 -10.63 -6.08
N LEU A 540 -1.62 -10.24 -4.89
CA LEU A 540 -2.25 -10.64 -3.62
C LEU A 540 -3.69 -10.12 -3.47
N LYS A 541 -3.99 -8.91 -3.96
CA LYS A 541 -5.37 -8.36 -4.00
C LYS A 541 -6.26 -9.14 -4.98
N ASN A 542 -5.70 -9.60 -6.11
CA ASN A 542 -6.43 -10.36 -7.14
C ASN A 542 -6.59 -11.86 -6.79
N GLY A 543 -5.78 -12.39 -5.86
CA GLY A 543 -5.72 -13.82 -5.55
C GLY A 543 -4.73 -14.63 -6.41
N ASP A 544 -3.91 -13.97 -7.23
CA ASP A 544 -2.92 -14.59 -8.12
C ASP A 544 -1.63 -14.97 -7.34
N LEU A 545 -1.76 -15.91 -6.40
CA LEU A 545 -0.71 -16.23 -5.41
C LEU A 545 0.60 -16.75 -6.02
N SER A 546 0.54 -17.48 -7.15
CA SER A 546 1.75 -17.93 -7.87
C SER A 546 2.56 -16.76 -8.42
N GLU A 547 1.87 -15.76 -8.96
CA GLU A 547 2.45 -14.59 -9.61
C GLU A 547 3.01 -13.62 -8.55
N ALA A 548 2.33 -13.47 -7.41
CA ALA A 548 2.87 -12.80 -6.23
C ALA A 548 4.15 -13.47 -5.71
N ALA A 549 4.17 -14.81 -5.61
CA ALA A 549 5.35 -15.55 -5.19
C ALA A 549 6.54 -15.38 -6.16
N MET A 550 6.29 -15.33 -7.47
CA MET A 550 7.33 -15.03 -8.45
C MET A 550 7.86 -13.59 -8.32
N CYS A 551 7.02 -12.60 -8.00
CA CYS A 551 7.49 -11.24 -7.74
C CYS A 551 8.48 -11.20 -6.57
N TYR A 552 8.16 -11.86 -5.45
CA TYR A 552 9.08 -11.96 -4.32
C TYR A 552 10.37 -12.73 -4.66
N VAL A 553 10.29 -13.81 -5.42
CA VAL A 553 11.46 -14.58 -5.91
C VAL A 553 12.38 -13.69 -6.77
N HIS A 554 11.82 -12.84 -7.64
CA HIS A 554 12.60 -11.87 -8.41
C HIS A 554 13.28 -10.82 -7.51
N VAL A 555 12.60 -10.30 -6.47
CA VAL A 555 13.23 -9.38 -5.49
C VAL A 555 14.35 -10.08 -4.71
N GLY A 556 14.12 -11.28 -4.20
CA GLY A 556 15.12 -12.07 -3.47
C GLY A 556 16.38 -12.36 -4.31
N ALA A 557 16.20 -12.69 -5.59
CA ALA A 557 17.29 -12.89 -6.53
C ALA A 557 18.05 -11.58 -6.85
N LEU A 558 17.34 -10.46 -7.03
CA LEU A 558 17.93 -9.14 -7.27
C LEU A 558 18.80 -8.68 -6.07
N VAL A 559 18.32 -8.88 -4.83
CA VAL A 559 19.09 -8.59 -3.61
C VAL A 559 20.28 -9.54 -3.46
N THR A 560 20.11 -10.82 -3.82
CA THR A 560 21.20 -11.81 -3.80
C THR A 560 22.31 -11.45 -4.79
N GLU A 561 21.96 -11.12 -6.03
CA GLU A 561 22.90 -10.71 -7.08
C GLU A 561 23.66 -9.43 -6.70
N TYR A 562 22.97 -8.46 -6.10
CA TYR A 562 23.62 -7.26 -5.56
C TYR A 562 24.68 -7.61 -4.50
N LEU A 563 24.34 -8.44 -3.52
CA LEU A 563 25.26 -8.87 -2.48
C LEU A 563 26.41 -9.72 -3.04
N HIS A 564 26.15 -10.49 -4.09
CA HIS A 564 27.15 -11.28 -4.80
C HIS A 564 28.20 -10.40 -5.49
N ARG A 565 27.77 -9.41 -6.28
CA ARG A 565 28.67 -8.44 -6.93
C ARG A 565 29.45 -7.59 -5.92
N LYS A 566 28.83 -7.25 -4.79
CA LYS A 566 29.50 -6.62 -3.63
C LYS A 566 30.46 -7.55 -2.87
N LYS A 567 30.53 -8.85 -3.23
CA LYS A 567 31.31 -9.91 -2.55
C LYS A 567 30.92 -10.15 -1.08
N LEU A 568 29.69 -9.80 -0.72
CA LEU A 568 29.10 -9.99 0.61
C LEU A 568 28.37 -11.33 0.75
N PHE A 569 27.97 -11.97 -0.37
CA PHE A 569 27.28 -13.25 -0.38
C PHE A 569 27.82 -14.19 -1.48
N PRO A 570 27.99 -15.51 -1.23
CA PRO A 570 28.71 -16.40 -2.15
C PRO A 570 27.89 -16.86 -3.37
N SER A 571 26.56 -16.76 -3.34
CA SER A 571 25.67 -17.12 -4.47
C SER A 571 25.13 -15.88 -5.17
N GLY A 572 25.00 -15.95 -6.50
CA GLY A 572 24.27 -14.97 -7.33
C GLY A 572 22.99 -15.55 -7.95
N LEU A 573 22.50 -14.94 -9.04
CA LEU A 573 21.24 -15.33 -9.73
C LEU A 573 21.09 -16.84 -10.02
N MET A 574 22.18 -17.54 -10.29
CA MET A 574 22.19 -18.98 -10.63
C MET A 574 21.57 -19.88 -9.55
N ALA A 575 21.50 -19.44 -8.28
CA ALA A 575 20.77 -20.16 -7.24
C ALA A 575 19.26 -20.26 -7.53
N PHE A 576 18.67 -19.18 -8.04
CA PHE A 576 17.23 -19.04 -8.31
C PHE A 576 16.82 -19.64 -9.65
N LYS A 577 17.77 -19.95 -10.54
CA LYS A 577 17.49 -20.60 -11.84
C LYS A 577 16.84 -22.00 -11.71
N LYS A 578 16.87 -22.61 -10.51
CA LYS A 578 16.10 -23.83 -10.19
C LYS A 578 14.66 -23.57 -9.76
N VAL A 579 14.32 -22.32 -9.44
CA VAL A 579 12.97 -21.86 -9.04
C VAL A 579 12.25 -21.23 -10.23
N THR A 580 12.93 -20.41 -11.04
CA THR A 580 12.37 -19.93 -12.32
C THR A 580 13.48 -19.62 -13.32
N PHE A 581 13.23 -19.87 -14.60
CA PHE A 581 14.16 -19.51 -15.68
C PHE A 581 14.08 -18.02 -16.05
N ASN A 582 13.01 -17.33 -15.67
CA ASN A 582 12.79 -15.90 -15.97
C ASN A 582 13.75 -14.97 -15.22
N ILE A 583 14.52 -15.49 -14.26
CA ILE A 583 15.38 -14.70 -13.35
C ILE A 583 16.54 -13.98 -14.05
N GLU A 584 16.82 -14.35 -15.31
CA GLU A 584 17.85 -13.72 -16.15
C GLU A 584 17.53 -12.25 -16.48
N GLU A 585 16.27 -11.80 -16.35
CA GLU A 585 15.91 -10.38 -16.42
C GLU A 585 16.67 -9.51 -15.41
N GLU A 586 16.84 -10.01 -14.18
CA GLU A 586 17.45 -9.22 -13.09
C GLU A 586 18.97 -9.04 -13.28
N ALA A 587 19.59 -9.79 -14.20
CA ALA A 587 21.01 -9.62 -14.55
C ALA A 587 21.32 -8.23 -15.12
N ALA A 588 20.32 -7.53 -15.67
CA ALA A 588 20.42 -6.21 -16.28
C ALA A 588 20.78 -5.06 -15.33
N MET A 589 20.83 -5.32 -14.00
CA MET A 589 21.34 -4.34 -13.03
C MET A 589 22.79 -3.93 -13.32
N LYS A 590 23.13 -2.66 -13.09
CA LYS A 590 24.47 -2.10 -13.35
C LYS A 590 25.26 -1.87 -12.06
N GLU A 591 26.59 -2.06 -12.14
CA GLU A 591 27.53 -1.68 -11.08
C GLU A 591 27.84 -0.17 -11.10
N ASP A 592 26.82 0.68 -10.98
CA ASP A 592 27.03 2.12 -10.98
C ASP A 592 27.84 2.56 -9.74
N THR A 593 28.87 3.37 -9.96
CA THR A 593 29.85 3.75 -8.91
C THR A 593 29.31 4.73 -7.85
N GLY A 594 28.03 5.12 -7.95
CA GLY A 594 27.26 5.83 -6.93
C GLY A 594 26.56 4.93 -5.91
N ILE A 595 26.60 3.59 -6.08
CA ILE A 595 25.95 2.63 -5.19
C ILE A 595 26.73 2.49 -3.87
N GLN A 596 26.58 3.47 -2.99
CA GLN A 596 26.96 3.44 -1.57
C GLN A 596 25.77 3.67 -0.61
N ASP A 597 24.61 4.12 -1.12
CA ASP A 597 23.41 4.45 -0.33
C ASP A 597 22.41 3.28 -0.15
N VAL A 598 22.53 2.19 -0.93
CA VAL A 598 21.56 1.08 -0.89
C VAL A 598 21.98 0.04 0.15
N TYR A 599 21.33 0.11 1.32
CA TYR A 599 21.54 -0.75 2.49
C TYR A 599 20.92 -2.15 2.33
N TYR A 600 21.29 -2.90 1.28
CA TYR A 600 21.10 -4.35 1.31
C TYR A 600 22.18 -4.98 2.19
N THR A 601 21.75 -5.68 3.25
CA THR A 601 22.59 -6.47 4.15
C THR A 601 22.21 -7.96 4.05
N GLU A 602 23.00 -8.83 4.67
CA GLU A 602 22.65 -10.26 4.82
C GLU A 602 21.32 -10.45 5.58
N GLU A 603 20.95 -9.52 6.46
CA GLU A 603 19.65 -9.50 7.16
C GLU A 603 18.50 -9.13 6.23
N VAL A 604 18.66 -8.08 5.41
CA VAL A 604 17.62 -7.69 4.44
C VAL A 604 17.42 -8.80 3.40
N LEU A 605 18.48 -9.49 2.95
CA LEU A 605 18.32 -10.68 2.10
C LEU A 605 17.49 -11.77 2.80
N LEU A 606 17.85 -12.09 4.05
CA LEU A 606 17.19 -13.12 4.86
C LEU A 606 15.68 -12.88 4.98
N GLU A 607 15.26 -11.64 5.31
CA GLU A 607 13.85 -11.25 5.38
C GLU A 607 13.09 -11.54 4.07
N HIS A 608 13.69 -11.21 2.91
CA HIS A 608 13.05 -11.44 1.61
C HIS A 608 13.01 -12.94 1.24
N LEU A 609 13.99 -13.74 1.69
CA LEU A 609 13.97 -15.19 1.52
C LEU A 609 12.88 -15.86 2.39
N GLU A 610 12.64 -15.38 3.61
CA GLU A 610 11.52 -15.85 4.45
C GLU A 610 10.16 -15.51 3.81
N VAL A 611 10.00 -14.30 3.28
CA VAL A 611 8.78 -13.91 2.51
C VAL A 611 8.61 -14.78 1.25
N CYS A 612 9.69 -15.16 0.57
CA CYS A 612 9.62 -16.11 -0.55
C CYS A 612 9.10 -17.49 -0.10
N VAL A 613 9.56 -18.01 1.04
CA VAL A 613 9.07 -19.29 1.60
C VAL A 613 7.58 -19.23 1.91
N GLU A 614 7.11 -18.17 2.59
CA GLU A 614 5.69 -17.98 2.86
C GLU A 614 4.84 -17.86 1.57
N ALA A 615 5.32 -17.11 0.58
CA ALA A 615 4.59 -16.90 -0.66
C ALA A 615 4.50 -18.20 -1.49
N LEU A 616 5.58 -18.98 -1.57
CA LEU A 616 5.60 -20.29 -2.24
C LEU A 616 4.70 -21.32 -1.54
N TRP A 617 4.63 -21.27 -0.20
CA TRP A 617 3.66 -22.07 0.57
C TRP A 617 2.22 -21.70 0.24
N LYS A 618 1.89 -20.40 0.28
CA LYS A 618 0.56 -19.86 -0.05
C LYS A 618 0.17 -20.14 -1.51
N ALA A 619 1.14 -20.24 -2.42
CA ALA A 619 0.95 -20.57 -3.83
C ALA A 619 0.85 -22.08 -4.15
N GLU A 620 0.84 -22.97 -3.15
CA GLU A 620 0.82 -24.44 -3.30
C GLU A 620 2.04 -25.03 -4.07
N ARG A 621 3.15 -24.30 -4.15
CA ARG A 621 4.40 -24.70 -4.86
C ARG A 621 5.47 -25.18 -3.89
N TYR A 622 5.08 -26.12 -3.04
CA TYR A 622 5.85 -26.69 -1.92
C TYR A 622 7.25 -27.16 -2.33
N GLU A 623 7.40 -27.73 -3.52
CA GLU A 623 8.65 -28.25 -4.09
C GLU A 623 9.76 -27.18 -4.15
N LEU A 624 9.38 -25.91 -4.35
CA LEU A 624 10.31 -24.80 -4.54
C LEU A 624 10.86 -24.26 -3.21
N ILE A 625 10.18 -24.53 -2.10
CA ILE A 625 10.60 -24.09 -0.76
C ILE A 625 11.99 -24.66 -0.42
N THR A 626 12.26 -25.91 -0.79
CA THR A 626 13.57 -26.57 -0.62
C THR A 626 14.71 -25.85 -1.36
N HIS A 627 14.43 -25.13 -2.45
CA HIS A 627 15.45 -24.36 -3.17
C HIS A 627 15.77 -23.03 -2.47
N ILE A 628 14.77 -22.34 -1.93
CA ILE A 628 14.95 -21.10 -1.16
C ILE A 628 15.58 -21.39 0.21
N ALA A 629 15.11 -22.42 0.93
CA ALA A 629 15.62 -22.79 2.24
C ALA A 629 17.13 -23.11 2.25
N LYS A 630 17.67 -23.65 1.15
CA LYS A 630 19.11 -23.91 0.98
C LYS A 630 19.99 -22.65 0.95
N LEU A 631 19.39 -21.46 0.74
CA LEU A 631 20.08 -20.17 0.88
C LEU A 631 19.98 -19.61 2.31
N ILE A 632 18.92 -19.96 3.03
CA ILE A 632 18.65 -19.52 4.41
C ILE A 632 19.47 -20.32 5.43
N ILE A 633 19.51 -21.65 5.30
CA ILE A 633 20.12 -22.56 6.27
C ILE A 633 21.56 -22.15 6.67
N PRO A 634 22.49 -21.87 5.74
CA PRO A 634 23.87 -21.50 6.09
C PRO A 634 23.97 -20.17 6.86
N ILE A 635 22.99 -19.27 6.70
CA ILE A 635 22.93 -17.99 7.43
C ILE A 635 22.54 -18.26 8.89
N TYR A 636 21.54 -19.11 9.14
CA TYR A 636 21.14 -19.46 10.50
C TYR A 636 22.16 -20.32 11.24
N GLU A 637 22.83 -21.25 10.56
CA GLU A 637 23.93 -22.03 11.15
C GLU A 637 25.10 -21.12 11.57
N LYS A 638 25.54 -20.23 10.68
CA LYS A 638 26.60 -19.22 10.96
C LYS A 638 26.25 -18.27 12.12
N ARG A 639 24.96 -17.99 12.34
CA ARG A 639 24.46 -17.07 13.38
C ARG A 639 24.02 -17.76 14.68
N ASN A 640 23.98 -19.09 14.71
CA ASN A 640 23.41 -19.89 15.81
C ASN A 640 21.91 -19.63 16.08
N GLU A 641 21.14 -19.24 15.05
CA GLU A 641 19.68 -18.96 15.16
C GLU A 641 18.85 -20.27 15.14
N TYR A 642 19.16 -21.20 16.04
CA TYR A 642 18.64 -22.57 16.06
C TYR A 642 17.10 -22.67 16.10
N GLU A 643 16.42 -21.71 16.74
CA GLU A 643 14.95 -21.69 16.79
C GLU A 643 14.33 -21.45 15.40
N LYS A 644 14.86 -20.49 14.63
CA LYS A 644 14.39 -20.24 13.26
C LYS A 644 14.78 -21.38 12.32
N LEU A 645 15.96 -21.96 12.50
CA LEU A 645 16.39 -23.15 11.77
C LEU A 645 15.44 -24.33 12.00
N SER A 646 14.99 -24.55 13.24
CA SER A 646 13.97 -25.55 13.58
C SER A 646 12.62 -25.29 12.89
N ARG A 647 12.12 -24.05 12.95
CA ARG A 647 10.88 -23.63 12.25
C ARG A 647 10.96 -23.80 10.73
N LEU A 648 12.14 -23.58 10.13
CA LEU A 648 12.39 -23.79 8.70
C LEU A 648 12.38 -25.28 8.34
N TYR A 649 13.00 -26.14 9.16
CA TYR A 649 12.96 -27.60 8.95
C TYR A 649 11.56 -28.20 9.17
N ASP A 650 10.77 -27.71 10.14
CA ASP A 650 9.35 -28.07 10.28
C ASP A 650 8.53 -27.65 9.05
N THR A 651 8.78 -26.45 8.51
CA THR A 651 8.13 -25.96 7.28
C THR A 651 8.48 -26.85 6.08
N LEU A 652 9.74 -27.27 5.93
CA LEU A 652 10.18 -28.23 4.91
C LEU A 652 9.53 -29.62 5.10
N HIS A 653 9.45 -30.11 6.34
CA HIS A 653 8.80 -31.38 6.65
C HIS A 653 7.31 -31.37 6.27
N ARG A 654 6.58 -30.32 6.65
CA ARG A 654 5.18 -30.10 6.25
C ARG A 654 5.02 -29.97 4.73
N ALA A 655 5.98 -29.34 4.05
CA ALA A 655 5.97 -29.22 2.59
C ALA A 655 6.07 -30.60 1.92
N TYR A 656 6.98 -31.48 2.38
CA TYR A 656 7.07 -32.85 1.87
C TYR A 656 5.82 -33.70 2.17
N ILE A 657 5.22 -33.56 3.35
CA ILE A 657 3.92 -34.21 3.65
C ILE A 657 2.84 -33.73 2.66
N LYS A 658 2.74 -32.42 2.43
CA LYS A 658 1.75 -31.87 1.48
C LYS A 658 2.02 -32.29 0.03
N ILE A 659 3.28 -32.42 -0.39
CA ILE A 659 3.64 -32.97 -1.71
C ILE A 659 3.10 -34.41 -1.86
N MET A 660 3.28 -35.26 -0.86
CA MET A 660 2.75 -36.64 -0.88
C MET A 660 1.21 -36.66 -0.93
N GLU A 661 0.56 -35.85 -0.08
CA GLU A 661 -0.91 -35.73 -0.01
C GLU A 661 -1.53 -35.28 -1.34
N VAL A 662 -0.94 -34.29 -2.02
CA VAL A 662 -1.46 -33.80 -3.31
C VAL A 662 -1.12 -34.69 -4.50
N ILE A 663 -0.02 -35.46 -4.43
CA ILE A 663 0.30 -36.49 -5.44
C ILE A 663 -0.67 -37.67 -5.34
N GLN A 664 -1.01 -38.12 -4.11
CA GLN A 664 -1.97 -39.20 -3.90
C GLN A 664 -3.41 -38.78 -4.23
N SER A 665 -3.83 -37.59 -3.79
CA SER A 665 -5.23 -37.15 -4.00
C SER A 665 -5.50 -36.52 -5.37
N GLY A 666 -4.47 -36.05 -6.09
CA GLY A 666 -4.61 -35.33 -7.37
C GLY A 666 -5.28 -33.96 -7.28
N ARG A 667 -5.58 -33.45 -6.07
CA ARG A 667 -6.47 -32.27 -5.86
C ARG A 667 -5.80 -30.89 -6.00
N ARG A 668 -4.50 -30.82 -6.30
CA ARG A 668 -3.79 -29.53 -6.45
C ARG A 668 -3.95 -28.97 -7.85
N LEU A 669 -4.61 -27.82 -7.94
CA LEU A 669 -5.07 -27.21 -9.20
C LEU A 669 -4.32 -25.90 -9.48
N LEU A 670 -3.12 -26.01 -10.06
CA LEU A 670 -2.20 -24.87 -10.27
C LEU A 670 -2.62 -23.89 -11.38
N GLY A 671 -3.70 -24.18 -12.11
CA GLY A 671 -4.33 -23.30 -13.09
C GLY A 671 -4.58 -23.93 -14.46
N THR A 672 -5.51 -23.34 -15.21
CA THR A 672 -5.80 -23.63 -16.63
C THR A 672 -5.17 -22.59 -17.54
N TYR A 673 -4.98 -22.92 -18.82
CA TYR A 673 -4.30 -22.04 -19.79
C TYR A 673 -5.15 -21.80 -21.03
N PHE A 674 -5.14 -20.55 -21.51
CA PHE A 674 -5.91 -20.12 -22.68
C PHE A 674 -5.05 -19.23 -23.58
N ARG A 675 -5.08 -19.45 -24.89
CA ARG A 675 -4.70 -18.42 -25.86
C ARG A 675 -5.82 -17.39 -25.93
N VAL A 676 -5.47 -16.12 -25.81
CA VAL A 676 -6.33 -14.96 -26.06
C VAL A 676 -5.66 -14.10 -27.14
N GLY A 677 -6.36 -13.86 -28.26
CA GLY A 677 -5.92 -12.99 -29.35
C GLY A 677 -6.86 -11.79 -29.50
N PHE A 678 -6.30 -10.59 -29.68
CA PHE A 678 -7.07 -9.35 -29.81
C PHE A 678 -7.06 -8.84 -31.25
N TYR A 679 -8.22 -8.47 -31.79
CA TYR A 679 -8.36 -7.97 -33.16
C TYR A 679 -9.36 -6.80 -33.24
N GLY A 680 -8.95 -5.69 -33.82
CA GLY A 680 -9.74 -4.46 -33.93
C GLY A 680 -8.91 -3.22 -33.65
N GLN A 681 -8.11 -2.78 -34.63
CA GLN A 681 -7.19 -1.64 -34.55
C GLN A 681 -7.79 -0.37 -33.89
N ALA A 682 -9.07 -0.10 -34.12
CA ALA A 682 -9.78 1.08 -33.60
C ALA A 682 -10.16 1.01 -32.11
N PHE A 683 -9.99 -0.15 -31.46
CA PHE A 683 -10.32 -0.38 -30.05
C PHE A 683 -9.10 -0.83 -29.23
N PHE A 684 -8.24 -1.67 -29.83
CA PHE A 684 -7.11 -2.30 -29.16
C PHE A 684 -5.78 -1.58 -29.38
N GLU A 685 -5.68 -0.64 -30.32
CA GLU A 685 -4.50 0.18 -30.61
C GLU A 685 -3.19 -0.63 -30.74
N GLU A 686 -2.35 -0.64 -29.71
CA GLU A 686 -1.09 -1.40 -29.69
C GLU A 686 -1.30 -2.92 -29.59
N GLU A 687 -2.41 -3.38 -28.99
CA GLU A 687 -2.71 -4.80 -28.77
C GLU A 687 -3.27 -5.52 -30.01
N ASP A 688 -3.58 -4.78 -31.09
CA ASP A 688 -4.18 -5.35 -32.30
C ASP A 688 -3.26 -6.40 -32.96
N GLY A 689 -3.81 -7.60 -33.21
CA GLY A 689 -3.09 -8.73 -33.75
C GLY A 689 -2.15 -9.46 -32.77
N ARG A 690 -2.05 -9.05 -31.50
CA ARG A 690 -1.24 -9.74 -30.49
C ARG A 690 -1.95 -10.97 -29.92
N GLU A 691 -1.19 -12.05 -29.72
CA GLU A 691 -1.64 -13.26 -29.02
C GLU A 691 -0.92 -13.41 -27.67
N TYR A 692 -1.69 -13.75 -26.64
CA TYR A 692 -1.23 -13.98 -25.28
C TYR A 692 -1.67 -15.35 -24.78
N ILE A 693 -0.84 -16.01 -23.99
CA ILE A 693 -1.29 -17.09 -23.10
C ILE A 693 -1.69 -16.45 -21.77
N TYR A 694 -2.93 -16.70 -21.34
CA TYR A 694 -3.47 -16.39 -20.02
C TYR A 694 -3.40 -17.66 -19.14
N LYS A 695 -2.91 -17.52 -17.90
CA LYS A 695 -3.03 -18.55 -16.86
C LYS A 695 -4.17 -18.18 -15.91
N GLU A 696 -5.25 -18.96 -15.91
CA GLU A 696 -6.40 -18.77 -15.03
C GLU A 696 -6.35 -19.68 -13.79
N PRO A 697 -7.03 -19.33 -12.69
CA PRO A 697 -6.97 -20.09 -11.44
C PRO A 697 -7.68 -21.45 -11.53
N LYS A 698 -7.16 -22.43 -10.79
CA LYS A 698 -7.78 -23.75 -10.53
C LYS A 698 -8.22 -24.51 -11.79
N LEU A 699 -9.50 -24.41 -12.14
CA LEU A 699 -10.19 -25.11 -13.23
C LEU A 699 -11.11 -24.17 -14.02
N THR A 700 -10.81 -22.86 -14.05
CA THR A 700 -11.60 -21.88 -14.80
C THR A 700 -11.88 -22.35 -16.23
N GLY A 701 -13.15 -22.33 -16.62
CA GLY A 701 -13.66 -22.90 -17.87
C GLY A 701 -13.59 -21.92 -19.05
N LEU A 702 -13.67 -22.43 -20.28
CA LEU A 702 -13.65 -21.60 -21.50
C LEU A 702 -14.79 -20.57 -21.54
N SER A 703 -15.97 -20.93 -21.05
CA SER A 703 -17.12 -20.03 -20.91
C SER A 703 -16.87 -18.89 -19.92
N GLU A 704 -16.29 -19.21 -18.77
CA GLU A 704 -15.99 -18.29 -17.67
C GLU A 704 -14.98 -17.21 -18.09
N ILE A 705 -13.83 -17.59 -18.67
CA ILE A 705 -12.87 -16.61 -19.21
C ILE A 705 -13.46 -15.82 -20.38
N SER A 706 -14.20 -16.45 -21.29
CA SER A 706 -14.82 -15.75 -22.43
C SER A 706 -15.86 -14.72 -21.97
N GLN A 707 -16.66 -15.05 -20.96
CA GLN A 707 -17.63 -14.13 -20.35
C GLN A 707 -16.93 -13.03 -19.53
N ARG A 708 -15.85 -13.34 -18.80
CA ARG A 708 -15.04 -12.34 -18.09
C ARG A 708 -14.49 -11.29 -19.04
N LEU A 709 -13.89 -11.71 -20.16
CA LEU A 709 -13.35 -10.82 -21.19
C LEU A 709 -14.46 -10.05 -21.91
N LEU A 710 -15.58 -10.70 -22.26
CA LEU A 710 -16.73 -10.05 -22.89
C LEU A 710 -17.35 -8.96 -22.01
N THR A 711 -17.48 -9.19 -20.70
CA THR A 711 -17.95 -8.17 -19.75
C THR A 711 -16.94 -7.04 -19.60
N LEU A 712 -15.64 -7.35 -19.39
CA LEU A 712 -14.58 -6.37 -19.21
C LEU A 712 -14.48 -5.39 -20.40
N TYR A 713 -14.40 -5.91 -21.62
CA TYR A 713 -14.30 -5.08 -22.81
C TYR A 713 -15.66 -4.52 -23.25
N GLY A 714 -16.78 -5.18 -22.91
CA GLY A 714 -18.13 -4.65 -23.10
C GLY A 714 -18.41 -3.41 -22.24
N GLU A 715 -17.89 -3.36 -21.00
CA GLU A 715 -17.89 -2.15 -20.17
C GLU A 715 -16.98 -1.04 -20.72
N LYS A 716 -15.90 -1.40 -21.42
CA LYS A 716 -14.91 -0.43 -21.96
C LYS A 716 -15.34 0.17 -23.31
N PHE A 717 -15.95 -0.62 -24.19
CA PHE A 717 -16.21 -0.26 -25.59
C PHE A 717 -17.70 -0.27 -25.98
N GLY A 718 -18.59 -0.68 -25.08
CA GLY A 718 -20.01 -0.92 -25.37
C GLY A 718 -20.26 -2.39 -25.71
N GLN A 719 -21.28 -2.98 -25.08
CA GLN A 719 -21.54 -4.43 -25.12
C GLN A 719 -21.93 -4.94 -26.53
N GLU A 720 -22.44 -4.07 -27.39
CA GLU A 720 -22.76 -4.37 -28.79
C GLU A 720 -21.54 -4.36 -29.74
N ASN A 721 -20.44 -3.72 -29.32
CA ASN A 721 -19.24 -3.54 -30.14
C ASN A 721 -18.22 -4.69 -29.96
N VAL A 722 -18.41 -5.59 -28.99
CA VAL A 722 -17.45 -6.66 -28.65
C VAL A 722 -17.99 -8.04 -29.07
N ARG A 723 -17.16 -8.87 -29.69
CA ARG A 723 -17.50 -10.27 -30.04
C ARG A 723 -16.40 -11.25 -29.68
N ILE A 724 -16.80 -12.44 -29.24
CA ILE A 724 -15.88 -13.56 -29.01
C ILE A 724 -15.78 -14.42 -30.28
N ILE A 725 -14.56 -14.59 -30.82
CA ILE A 725 -14.29 -15.56 -31.88
C ILE A 725 -14.17 -16.94 -31.24
N GLN A 726 -15.16 -17.80 -31.49
CA GLN A 726 -15.20 -19.20 -31.04
C GLN A 726 -14.36 -20.15 -31.91
N ASP A 727 -13.92 -19.71 -33.09
CA ASP A 727 -12.99 -20.49 -33.91
C ASP A 727 -11.59 -20.52 -33.26
N SER A 728 -10.89 -21.63 -33.38
CA SER A 728 -9.49 -21.75 -32.96
C SER A 728 -8.51 -21.54 -34.12
N ASN A 729 -8.97 -21.55 -35.38
CA ASN A 729 -8.13 -21.27 -36.55
C ASN A 729 -7.46 -19.89 -36.50
N LYS A 730 -6.34 -19.75 -37.19
CA LYS A 730 -5.65 -18.46 -37.34
C LYS A 730 -6.56 -17.47 -38.09
N VAL A 731 -6.82 -16.32 -37.47
CA VAL A 731 -7.79 -15.34 -37.98
C VAL A 731 -7.15 -14.47 -39.06
N ASN A 732 -7.88 -14.25 -40.16
CA ASN A 732 -7.49 -13.29 -41.21
C ASN A 732 -8.07 -11.91 -40.88
N PRO A 733 -7.26 -10.87 -40.58
CA PRO A 733 -7.78 -9.54 -40.22
C PRO A 733 -8.62 -8.86 -41.31
N LYS A 734 -8.53 -9.34 -42.56
CA LYS A 734 -9.30 -8.84 -43.72
C LYS A 734 -10.74 -9.36 -43.79
N GLU A 735 -11.08 -10.38 -43.00
CA GLU A 735 -12.41 -11.01 -42.97
C GLU A 735 -13.25 -10.56 -41.76
N LEU A 736 -12.67 -9.78 -40.86
CA LEU A 736 -13.33 -9.21 -39.68
C LEU A 736 -14.01 -7.87 -40.02
N ASP A 737 -15.17 -7.60 -39.41
CA ASP A 737 -15.76 -6.25 -39.43
C ASP A 737 -14.92 -5.32 -38.55
N SER A 738 -14.29 -4.32 -39.17
CA SER A 738 -13.41 -3.34 -38.52
C SER A 738 -14.12 -2.40 -37.55
N ARG A 739 -15.47 -2.41 -37.51
CA ARG A 739 -16.29 -1.65 -36.56
C ARG A 739 -16.51 -2.35 -35.23
N LEU A 740 -16.00 -3.58 -35.07
CA LEU A 740 -16.16 -4.39 -33.87
C LEU A 740 -14.79 -4.79 -33.29
N ALA A 741 -14.73 -4.88 -31.96
CA ALA A 741 -13.63 -5.46 -31.21
C ALA A 741 -13.83 -6.97 -31.09
N HIS A 742 -12.97 -7.76 -31.75
CA HIS A 742 -13.04 -9.22 -31.72
C HIS A 742 -11.97 -9.80 -30.81
N ILE A 743 -12.35 -10.74 -29.94
CA ILE A 743 -11.45 -11.42 -29.00
C ILE A 743 -11.53 -12.92 -29.28
N GLN A 744 -10.44 -13.52 -29.72
CA GLN A 744 -10.35 -14.96 -29.91
C GLN A 744 -9.91 -15.63 -28.61
N VAL A 745 -10.65 -16.63 -28.15
CA VAL A 745 -10.31 -17.38 -26.93
C VAL A 745 -10.23 -18.87 -27.25
N THR A 746 -9.16 -19.54 -26.85
CA THR A 746 -8.93 -20.96 -27.14
C THR A 746 -8.24 -21.64 -25.96
N PHE A 747 -8.81 -22.73 -25.45
CA PHE A 747 -8.16 -23.53 -24.41
C PHE A 747 -6.90 -24.22 -24.92
N VAL A 748 -5.81 -24.17 -24.14
CA VAL A 748 -4.52 -24.79 -24.48
C VAL A 748 -4.02 -25.67 -23.33
N LYS A 749 -3.25 -26.72 -23.65
CA LYS A 749 -2.58 -27.58 -22.67
C LYS A 749 -1.07 -27.36 -22.71
N PRO A 750 -0.31 -27.53 -21.61
CA PRO A 750 1.15 -27.56 -21.66
C PRO A 750 1.66 -28.61 -22.66
N TYR A 751 2.70 -28.28 -23.42
CA TYR A 751 3.31 -29.14 -24.44
C TYR A 751 4.75 -29.50 -24.10
N PHE A 752 5.10 -30.77 -24.32
CA PHE A 752 6.42 -31.35 -24.08
C PHE A 752 6.84 -32.16 -25.30
N ASP A 753 8.11 -32.06 -25.71
CA ASP A 753 8.66 -32.94 -26.74
C ASP A 753 8.84 -34.37 -26.21
N GLU A 754 9.01 -35.35 -27.10
CA GLU A 754 9.28 -36.76 -26.75
C GLU A 754 10.52 -36.95 -25.84
N LYS A 755 11.43 -35.96 -25.81
CA LYS A 755 12.60 -35.94 -24.91
C LYS A 755 12.28 -35.41 -23.51
N GLU A 756 11.36 -34.45 -23.38
CA GLU A 756 10.99 -33.82 -22.10
C GLU A 756 9.90 -34.61 -21.37
N ALA A 757 9.00 -35.25 -22.11
CA ALA A 757 7.92 -36.07 -21.56
C ALA A 757 8.37 -37.14 -20.52
N PRO A 758 9.47 -37.90 -20.72
CA PRO A 758 9.97 -38.85 -19.71
C PRO A 758 10.70 -38.20 -18.52
N GLU A 759 11.16 -36.95 -18.64
CA GLU A 759 11.76 -36.18 -17.55
C GLU A 759 10.68 -35.58 -16.64
N LYS A 760 9.60 -35.06 -17.24
CA LYS A 760 8.48 -34.38 -16.58
C LYS A 760 7.47 -35.37 -15.97
N LYS A 761 7.88 -36.09 -14.92
CA LYS A 761 7.10 -37.19 -14.33
C LYS A 761 5.89 -36.71 -13.52
N THR A 762 6.09 -35.77 -12.61
CA THR A 762 5.05 -35.27 -11.70
C THR A 762 4.16 -34.22 -12.37
N ASP A 763 2.94 -34.06 -11.84
CA ASP A 763 2.02 -33.03 -12.35
C ASP A 763 2.41 -31.60 -11.93
N PHE A 764 3.29 -31.47 -10.92
CA PHE A 764 3.97 -30.20 -10.63
C PHE A 764 4.93 -29.79 -11.75
N GLU A 765 5.80 -30.70 -12.18
CA GLU A 765 6.80 -30.44 -13.23
C GLU A 765 6.14 -30.09 -14.57
N LYS A 766 4.95 -30.64 -14.85
CA LYS A 766 4.10 -30.32 -16.01
C LYS A 766 3.39 -28.95 -15.90
N CYS A 767 3.36 -28.36 -14.71
CA CYS A 767 2.70 -27.08 -14.39
C CYS A 767 3.70 -26.01 -13.89
N HIS A 768 5.00 -26.19 -14.15
CA HIS A 768 6.06 -25.33 -13.64
C HIS A 768 7.27 -25.23 -14.58
N ASN A 769 7.74 -23.99 -14.80
CA ASN A 769 8.73 -23.60 -15.80
C ASN A 769 8.37 -24.15 -17.19
N ILE A 770 7.16 -23.81 -17.64
CA ILE A 770 6.60 -24.17 -18.96
C ILE A 770 6.43 -22.92 -19.83
N SER A 771 6.83 -22.99 -21.10
CA SER A 771 6.64 -21.93 -22.11
C SER A 771 5.98 -22.39 -23.40
N ARG A 772 5.62 -23.69 -23.50
CA ARG A 772 5.05 -24.29 -24.70
C ARG A 772 3.65 -24.81 -24.43
N PHE A 773 2.73 -24.49 -25.33
CA PHE A 773 1.30 -24.76 -25.17
C PHE A 773 0.72 -25.28 -26.48
N VAL A 774 -0.14 -26.29 -26.43
CA VAL A 774 -0.76 -26.92 -27.59
C VAL A 774 -2.28 -26.82 -27.56
N PHE A 775 -2.85 -26.55 -28.73
CA PHE A 775 -4.26 -26.83 -29.02
C PHE A 775 -4.38 -27.62 -30.32
N GLU A 776 -5.55 -28.20 -30.55
CA GLU A 776 -5.84 -29.02 -31.72
C GLU A 776 -7.13 -28.56 -32.39
N THR A 777 -7.07 -28.32 -33.70
CA THR A 777 -8.21 -27.86 -34.49
C THR A 777 -8.57 -28.95 -35.52
N PRO A 778 -9.82 -29.46 -35.52
CA PRO A 778 -10.28 -30.42 -36.50
C PRO A 778 -10.59 -29.74 -37.84
N TYR A 779 -10.22 -30.38 -38.95
CA TYR A 779 -10.53 -29.93 -40.31
C TYR A 779 -10.64 -31.13 -41.27
N THR A 780 -11.24 -30.92 -42.45
CA THR A 780 -11.26 -31.89 -43.56
C THR A 780 -10.51 -31.34 -44.76
N MET A 781 -10.08 -32.23 -45.67
CA MET A 781 -9.55 -31.82 -46.99
C MET A 781 -10.57 -31.02 -47.81
N SER A 782 -11.86 -31.21 -47.53
CA SER A 782 -12.99 -30.48 -48.10
C SER A 782 -13.28 -29.11 -47.43
N GLY A 783 -12.42 -28.65 -46.51
CA GLY A 783 -12.51 -27.33 -45.87
C GLY A 783 -13.55 -27.19 -44.76
N LYS A 784 -14.22 -28.28 -44.38
CA LYS A 784 -15.14 -28.32 -43.23
C LYS A 784 -14.36 -28.57 -41.95
N LYS A 785 -14.96 -28.31 -40.78
CA LYS A 785 -14.33 -28.62 -39.47
C LYS A 785 -14.44 -30.10 -39.12
N HIS A 786 -15.61 -30.69 -39.39
CA HIS A 786 -15.93 -32.08 -39.11
C HIS A 786 -16.33 -32.83 -40.38
N GLY A 787 -15.98 -34.13 -40.43
CA GLY A 787 -16.31 -35.04 -41.52
C GLY A 787 -16.30 -36.51 -41.05
N GLY A 788 -16.36 -37.44 -42.00
CA GLY A 788 -16.18 -38.87 -41.72
C GLY A 788 -14.75 -39.17 -41.24
N VAL A 789 -14.56 -40.31 -40.57
CA VAL A 789 -13.25 -40.71 -40.03
C VAL A 789 -12.17 -40.81 -41.11
N GLU A 790 -12.53 -41.08 -42.37
CA GLU A 790 -11.59 -41.11 -43.50
C GLU A 790 -11.20 -39.73 -44.04
N GLU A 791 -11.95 -38.66 -43.77
CA GLU A 791 -11.63 -37.27 -44.15
C GLU A 791 -11.06 -36.43 -43.00
N GLN A 792 -11.31 -36.83 -41.76
CA GLN A 792 -11.04 -36.02 -40.56
C GLN A 792 -9.54 -35.87 -40.29
N CYS A 793 -8.99 -34.72 -40.65
CA CYS A 793 -7.64 -34.29 -40.33
C CYS A 793 -7.63 -33.50 -39.00
N LYS A 794 -6.44 -33.35 -38.39
CA LYS A 794 -6.25 -32.59 -37.15
C LYS A 794 -5.00 -31.72 -37.24
N ARG A 795 -5.15 -30.40 -37.09
CA ARG A 795 -4.03 -29.46 -37.01
C ARG A 795 -3.65 -29.28 -35.55
N ARG A 796 -2.42 -29.64 -35.20
CA ARG A 796 -1.82 -29.48 -33.87
C ARG A 796 -0.97 -28.21 -33.88
N THR A 797 -1.38 -27.18 -33.15
CA THR A 797 -0.68 -25.89 -33.10
C THR A 797 0.02 -25.74 -31.76
N VAL A 798 1.34 -25.61 -31.80
CA VAL A 798 2.19 -25.39 -30.62
C VAL A 798 2.63 -23.92 -30.59
N LEU A 799 2.19 -23.21 -29.55
CA LEU A 799 2.52 -21.84 -29.23
C LEU A 799 3.70 -21.81 -28.25
N THR A 800 4.59 -20.83 -28.39
CA THR A 800 5.73 -20.61 -27.50
C THR A 800 5.69 -19.19 -26.94
N THR A 801 5.71 -19.04 -25.61
CA THR A 801 5.66 -17.75 -24.92
C THR A 801 7.04 -17.15 -24.70
N ALA A 802 7.11 -15.82 -24.60
CA ALA A 802 8.35 -15.08 -24.34
C ALA A 802 9.07 -15.48 -23.02
N HIS A 803 8.28 -15.87 -22.00
CA HIS A 803 8.73 -16.21 -20.65
C HIS A 803 8.01 -17.49 -20.18
N THR A 804 8.53 -18.18 -19.16
CA THR A 804 7.92 -19.42 -18.62
C THR A 804 6.92 -19.14 -17.52
N PHE A 805 5.84 -19.91 -17.41
CA PHE A 805 4.91 -19.89 -16.27
C PHE A 805 5.41 -20.77 -15.10
N PRO A 806 5.18 -20.38 -13.83
CA PRO A 806 4.63 -19.10 -13.38
C PRO A 806 5.63 -17.95 -13.56
N TYR A 807 5.11 -16.72 -13.60
CA TYR A 807 5.88 -15.51 -13.88
C TYR A 807 5.37 -14.33 -13.04
N VAL A 808 6.02 -13.16 -13.12
CA VAL A 808 5.54 -11.92 -12.48
C VAL A 808 4.28 -11.34 -13.14
N LYS A 809 3.77 -11.96 -14.21
CA LYS A 809 2.53 -11.60 -14.91
C LYS A 809 1.66 -12.83 -15.17
N LYS A 810 0.33 -12.64 -15.10
CA LYS A 810 -0.70 -13.66 -15.37
C LYS A 810 -0.89 -13.98 -16.87
N ARG A 811 -0.58 -13.02 -17.75
CA ARG A 811 -0.54 -13.20 -19.21
C ARG A 811 0.86 -12.98 -19.78
N ILE A 812 1.23 -13.77 -20.80
CA ILE A 812 2.54 -13.72 -21.46
C ILE A 812 2.35 -13.82 -22.98
N GLU A 813 3.01 -12.94 -23.72
CA GLU A 813 2.96 -12.84 -25.19
C GLU A 813 3.50 -14.11 -25.88
N VAL A 814 2.86 -14.51 -26.98
CA VAL A 814 3.29 -15.60 -27.86
C VAL A 814 4.31 -15.07 -28.87
N VAL A 815 5.53 -15.61 -28.85
CA VAL A 815 6.64 -15.18 -29.72
C VAL A 815 6.95 -16.17 -30.85
N GLY A 816 6.33 -17.35 -30.83
CA GLY A 816 6.52 -18.37 -31.86
C GLY A 816 5.34 -19.33 -31.97
N GLU A 817 4.98 -19.67 -33.20
CA GLU A 817 3.94 -20.63 -33.54
C GLU A 817 4.54 -21.74 -34.43
N LYS A 818 4.24 -22.99 -34.12
CA LYS A 818 4.59 -24.16 -34.93
C LYS A 818 3.35 -25.02 -35.14
N GLN A 819 2.85 -25.07 -36.37
CA GLN A 819 1.75 -25.94 -36.76
C GLN A 819 2.27 -27.29 -37.29
N ALA A 820 1.54 -28.36 -36.99
CA ALA A 820 1.75 -29.69 -37.55
C ALA A 820 0.39 -30.29 -37.98
N GLU A 821 0.34 -30.87 -39.18
CA GLU A 821 -0.90 -31.42 -39.74
C GLU A 821 -0.89 -32.95 -39.71
N LEU A 822 -1.88 -33.53 -39.00
CA LEU A 822 -2.10 -34.96 -38.91
C LEU A 822 -3.15 -35.38 -39.95
N LYS A 823 -2.76 -36.33 -40.81
CA LYS A 823 -3.67 -36.99 -41.77
C LYS A 823 -4.66 -37.90 -41.02
N PRO A 824 -5.78 -38.33 -41.61
CA PRO A 824 -6.81 -39.09 -40.89
C PRO A 824 -6.31 -40.38 -40.20
N VAL A 825 -5.39 -41.12 -40.84
CA VAL A 825 -4.70 -42.27 -40.23
C VAL A 825 -3.85 -41.87 -39.02
N ASP A 826 -3.20 -40.71 -39.05
CA ASP A 826 -2.43 -40.18 -37.92
C ASP A 826 -3.34 -39.71 -36.78
N VAL A 827 -4.55 -39.21 -37.09
CA VAL A 827 -5.58 -38.88 -36.08
C VAL A 827 -6.06 -40.15 -35.39
N ALA A 828 -6.35 -41.22 -36.14
CA ALA A 828 -6.72 -42.53 -35.58
C ALA A 828 -5.61 -43.11 -34.69
N ILE A 829 -4.35 -43.07 -35.14
CA ILE A 829 -3.18 -43.51 -34.36
C ILE A 829 -3.05 -42.70 -33.05
N ASP A 830 -3.19 -41.38 -33.10
CA ASP A 830 -3.03 -40.47 -31.97
C ASP A 830 -4.17 -40.62 -30.95
N GLU A 831 -5.43 -40.73 -31.39
CA GLU A 831 -6.57 -40.98 -30.50
C GLU A 831 -6.56 -42.39 -29.88
N MET A 832 -6.25 -43.43 -30.66
CA MET A 832 -6.18 -44.80 -30.15
C MET A 832 -5.02 -44.97 -29.16
N LYS A 833 -3.86 -44.32 -29.39
CA LYS A 833 -2.78 -44.22 -28.38
C LYS A 833 -3.28 -43.56 -27.09
N ALA A 834 -3.97 -42.42 -27.20
CA ALA A 834 -4.47 -41.69 -26.05
C ALA A 834 -5.49 -42.51 -25.23
N ARG A 835 -6.47 -43.16 -25.88
CA ARG A 835 -7.46 -44.05 -25.24
C ARG A 835 -6.79 -45.23 -24.54
N THR A 836 -5.85 -45.90 -25.22
CA THR A 836 -5.12 -47.05 -24.67
C THR A 836 -4.28 -46.65 -23.46
N ALA A 837 -3.58 -45.51 -23.52
CA ALA A 837 -2.79 -45.00 -22.41
C ALA A 837 -3.66 -44.55 -21.21
N GLU A 838 -4.85 -44.01 -21.46
CA GLU A 838 -5.80 -43.62 -20.41
C GLU A 838 -6.38 -44.84 -19.68
N LEU A 839 -6.82 -45.87 -20.43
CA LEU A 839 -7.27 -47.15 -19.85
C LEU A 839 -6.14 -47.86 -19.09
N ALA A 840 -4.95 -47.99 -19.69
CA ALA A 840 -3.81 -48.62 -19.04
C ALA A 840 -3.38 -47.87 -17.76
N LYS A 841 -3.47 -46.53 -17.74
CA LYS A 841 -3.24 -45.74 -16.52
C LYS A 841 -4.25 -46.11 -15.44
N LEU A 842 -5.55 -46.12 -15.75
CA LEU A 842 -6.60 -46.47 -14.78
C LEU A 842 -6.44 -47.90 -14.22
N CYS A 843 -6.06 -48.86 -15.07
CA CYS A 843 -5.75 -50.23 -14.66
C CYS A 843 -4.48 -50.36 -13.81
N SER A 844 -3.56 -49.39 -13.88
CA SER A 844 -2.31 -49.37 -13.10
C SER A 844 -2.41 -48.67 -11.74
N SER A 845 -3.54 -48.04 -11.43
CA SER A 845 -3.76 -47.34 -10.16
C SER A 845 -3.89 -48.32 -9.00
N GLN A 846 -3.24 -48.02 -7.87
CA GLN A 846 -3.28 -48.88 -6.67
C GLN A 846 -4.63 -48.84 -5.95
N GLU A 847 -5.36 -47.73 -6.07
CA GLU A 847 -6.81 -47.65 -5.82
C GLU A 847 -7.48 -47.27 -7.14
N VAL A 848 -8.45 -48.08 -7.59
CA VAL A 848 -9.11 -47.91 -8.89
C VAL A 848 -10.47 -47.26 -8.71
N ASP A 849 -10.66 -46.07 -9.30
CA ASP A 849 -11.99 -45.45 -9.39
C ASP A 849 -12.86 -46.27 -10.35
N MET A 850 -13.75 -47.09 -9.78
CA MET A 850 -14.68 -47.94 -10.50
C MET A 850 -15.56 -47.14 -11.48
N ILE A 851 -16.00 -45.94 -11.12
CA ILE A 851 -16.90 -45.12 -11.95
C ILE A 851 -16.11 -44.54 -13.12
N GLN A 852 -14.90 -44.04 -12.88
CA GLN A 852 -14.04 -43.53 -13.96
C GLN A 852 -13.60 -44.66 -14.90
N LEU A 853 -13.31 -45.86 -14.38
CA LEU A 853 -13.01 -47.05 -15.18
C LEU A 853 -14.21 -47.45 -16.05
N GLN A 854 -15.39 -47.62 -15.45
CA GLN A 854 -16.63 -48.00 -16.16
C GLN A 854 -16.97 -47.00 -17.27
N LEU A 855 -16.93 -45.69 -16.99
CA LEU A 855 -17.19 -44.64 -17.96
C LEU A 855 -16.25 -44.71 -19.18
N LYS A 856 -14.95 -44.96 -18.95
CA LYS A 856 -13.95 -45.05 -20.02
C LYS A 856 -14.01 -46.38 -20.79
N LEU A 857 -14.25 -47.48 -20.08
CA LEU A 857 -14.41 -48.81 -20.67
C LEU A 857 -15.65 -48.90 -21.55
N GLN A 858 -16.81 -48.44 -21.05
CA GLN A 858 -18.06 -48.36 -21.82
C GLN A 858 -17.89 -47.44 -23.05
N GLY A 859 -17.22 -46.29 -22.89
CA GLY A 859 -16.86 -45.38 -24.00
C GLY A 859 -15.85 -45.94 -25.02
N CYS A 860 -15.36 -47.16 -24.80
CA CYS A 860 -14.47 -47.90 -25.69
C CYS A 860 -15.13 -49.15 -26.31
N VAL A 861 -15.80 -49.99 -25.51
CA VAL A 861 -16.39 -51.27 -25.98
C VAL A 861 -17.89 -51.23 -26.24
N SER A 862 -18.61 -50.16 -25.85
CA SER A 862 -20.08 -50.08 -25.93
C SER A 862 -20.54 -48.69 -26.36
N VAL A 863 -20.02 -48.24 -27.50
CA VAL A 863 -20.19 -46.87 -27.99
C VAL A 863 -21.54 -46.69 -28.69
N GLN A 864 -22.43 -45.89 -28.09
CA GLN A 864 -23.81 -45.72 -28.57
C GLN A 864 -24.04 -44.45 -29.42
N VAL A 865 -23.18 -43.43 -29.30
CA VAL A 865 -23.41 -42.09 -29.90
C VAL A 865 -22.34 -41.71 -30.93
N ASN A 866 -21.10 -42.14 -30.72
CA ASN A 866 -19.97 -41.89 -31.63
C ASN A 866 -19.68 -43.16 -32.46
N ALA A 867 -19.03 -43.02 -33.61
CA ALA A 867 -18.72 -44.15 -34.51
C ALA A 867 -17.80 -45.24 -33.89
N GLY A 868 -17.12 -44.94 -32.77
CA GLY A 868 -16.36 -45.89 -31.96
C GLY A 868 -15.02 -46.34 -32.58
N PRO A 869 -14.19 -47.08 -31.82
CA PRO A 869 -12.88 -47.54 -32.29
C PRO A 869 -12.93 -48.36 -33.60
N MET A 870 -13.98 -49.18 -33.79
CA MET A 870 -14.11 -50.01 -35.00
C MET A 870 -14.30 -49.18 -36.28
N ALA A 871 -14.74 -47.92 -36.21
CA ALA A 871 -14.74 -47.05 -37.38
C ALA A 871 -13.33 -46.79 -37.92
N TYR A 872 -12.32 -46.69 -37.06
CA TYR A 872 -10.91 -46.57 -37.49
C TYR A 872 -10.36 -47.87 -38.08
N ALA A 873 -10.78 -49.04 -37.58
CA ALA A 873 -10.41 -50.32 -38.17
C ALA A 873 -11.02 -50.48 -39.58
N ARG A 874 -12.34 -50.29 -39.72
CA ARG A 874 -13.06 -50.32 -41.02
C ARG A 874 -12.62 -49.24 -42.01
N ALA A 875 -11.99 -48.16 -41.57
CA ALA A 875 -11.48 -47.10 -42.44
C ALA A 875 -10.05 -47.36 -42.93
N PHE A 876 -9.17 -47.95 -42.11
CA PHE A 876 -7.72 -47.93 -42.33
C PHE A 876 -7.00 -49.28 -42.18
N LEU A 877 -7.69 -50.36 -41.77
CA LEU A 877 -7.12 -51.69 -41.58
C LEU A 877 -7.74 -52.78 -42.47
N ASP A 878 -8.87 -52.47 -43.11
CA ASP A 878 -9.61 -53.33 -44.04
C ASP A 878 -8.89 -53.40 -45.40
N ASP A 879 -8.32 -54.56 -45.71
CA ASP A 879 -7.55 -54.80 -46.94
C ASP A 879 -8.41 -54.83 -48.23
N SER A 880 -9.75 -54.76 -48.14
CA SER A 880 -10.64 -54.61 -49.30
C SER A 880 -10.63 -53.20 -49.91
N LYS A 881 -10.11 -52.20 -49.18
CA LYS A 881 -10.03 -50.80 -49.63
C LYS A 881 -8.64 -50.49 -50.22
N PRO A 882 -8.55 -49.66 -51.28
CA PRO A 882 -7.27 -49.30 -51.90
C PRO A 882 -6.43 -48.41 -50.97
N ASN A 883 -5.58 -49.05 -50.16
CA ASN A 883 -4.75 -48.47 -49.09
C ASN A 883 -4.03 -47.15 -49.49
N PRO A 884 -4.51 -45.95 -49.07
CA PRO A 884 -3.89 -44.67 -49.44
C PRO A 884 -2.68 -44.30 -48.57
N SER A 885 -2.44 -45.06 -47.49
CA SER A 885 -1.43 -44.81 -46.47
C SER A 885 -0.42 -45.95 -46.41
N GLY A 886 0.86 -45.65 -46.57
CA GLY A 886 1.92 -46.65 -46.63
C GLY A 886 1.95 -47.61 -45.43
N SER A 887 2.20 -48.89 -45.72
CA SER A 887 2.06 -50.05 -44.83
C SER A 887 2.64 -49.90 -43.41
N LYS A 888 3.68 -49.08 -43.23
CA LYS A 888 4.26 -48.80 -41.91
C LYS A 888 3.25 -48.17 -40.93
N LYS A 889 2.38 -47.27 -41.37
CA LYS A 889 1.36 -46.64 -40.50
C LYS A 889 0.17 -47.57 -40.23
N ALA A 890 -0.26 -48.34 -41.23
CA ALA A 890 -1.27 -49.39 -41.03
C ALA A 890 -0.78 -50.45 -40.02
N LYS A 891 0.49 -50.87 -40.11
CA LYS A 891 1.10 -51.75 -39.10
C LYS A 891 1.14 -51.11 -37.72
N GLU A 892 1.57 -49.85 -37.60
CA GLU A 892 1.56 -49.13 -36.31
C GLU A 892 0.15 -49.06 -35.71
N LEU A 893 -0.88 -48.86 -36.54
CA LEU A 893 -2.29 -48.90 -36.10
C LEU A 893 -2.73 -50.31 -35.67
N LYS A 894 -2.37 -51.39 -36.39
CA LYS A 894 -2.58 -52.79 -35.95
C LYS A 894 -1.90 -53.05 -34.60
N ASP A 895 -0.65 -52.60 -34.42
CA ASP A 895 0.12 -52.75 -33.17
C ASP A 895 -0.52 -51.99 -31.98
N ILE A 896 -1.13 -50.83 -32.21
CA ILE A 896 -1.90 -50.08 -31.18
C ILE A 896 -3.22 -50.81 -30.86
N PHE A 897 -3.91 -51.35 -31.86
CA PHE A 897 -5.16 -52.08 -31.65
C PHE A 897 -4.97 -53.35 -30.79
N ARG A 898 -3.85 -54.08 -30.92
CA ARG A 898 -3.54 -55.19 -30.00
C ARG A 898 -3.47 -54.70 -28.54
N ARG A 899 -2.69 -53.65 -28.28
CA ARG A 899 -2.57 -53.03 -26.93
C ARG A 899 -3.88 -52.45 -26.40
N PHE A 900 -4.75 -51.99 -27.29
CA PHE A 900 -6.09 -51.52 -26.93
C PHE A 900 -6.98 -52.68 -26.47
N VAL A 901 -6.93 -53.84 -27.15
CA VAL A 901 -7.62 -55.07 -26.72
C VAL A 901 -7.06 -55.57 -25.39
N GLU A 902 -5.73 -55.65 -25.24
CA GLU A 902 -5.06 -55.98 -23.98
C GLU A 902 -5.54 -55.08 -22.81
N ALA A 903 -5.54 -53.76 -23.01
CA ALA A 903 -5.97 -52.79 -22.00
C ALA A 903 -7.48 -52.88 -21.70
N CYS A 904 -8.33 -53.17 -22.69
CA CYS A 904 -9.76 -53.39 -22.47
C CYS A 904 -10.04 -54.70 -21.72
N SER A 905 -9.29 -55.77 -21.98
CA SER A 905 -9.37 -57.02 -21.23
C SER A 905 -8.98 -56.80 -19.77
N MET A 906 -7.83 -56.17 -19.52
CA MET A 906 -7.40 -55.81 -18.16
C MET A 906 -8.43 -54.94 -17.42
N ALA A 907 -9.06 -53.99 -18.12
CA ALA A 907 -10.11 -53.15 -17.56
C ALA A 907 -11.38 -53.95 -17.20
N LEU A 908 -11.76 -54.95 -18.01
CA LEU A 908 -12.85 -55.88 -17.70
C LEU A 908 -12.50 -56.76 -16.49
N ASP A 909 -11.32 -57.37 -16.49
CA ASP A 909 -10.83 -58.26 -15.42
C ASP A 909 -10.73 -57.55 -14.06
N ILE A 910 -10.41 -56.25 -14.07
CA ILE A 910 -10.40 -55.39 -12.87
C ILE A 910 -11.83 -55.01 -12.49
N ASN A 911 -12.67 -54.61 -13.44
CA ASN A 911 -14.06 -54.25 -13.16
C ASN A 911 -14.86 -55.42 -12.58
N GLU A 912 -14.66 -56.65 -13.07
CA GLU A 912 -15.29 -57.88 -12.55
C GLU A 912 -15.03 -58.11 -11.04
N ARG A 913 -13.92 -57.59 -10.52
CA ARG A 913 -13.53 -57.67 -9.10
C ARG A 913 -14.02 -56.49 -8.25
N LEU A 914 -14.54 -55.44 -8.87
CA LEU A 914 -14.99 -54.19 -8.23
C LEU A 914 -16.52 -54.05 -8.19
N ILE A 915 -17.22 -54.65 -9.15
CA ILE A 915 -18.69 -54.64 -9.23
C ILE A 915 -19.35 -55.32 -8.03
N LYS A 916 -20.62 -54.96 -7.84
CA LYS A 916 -21.58 -55.60 -6.93
C LYS A 916 -22.70 -56.26 -7.75
N GLU A 917 -23.57 -56.99 -7.07
CA GLU A 917 -24.68 -57.74 -7.70
C GLU A 917 -25.57 -56.86 -8.59
N ASP A 918 -25.77 -55.58 -8.24
CA ASP A 918 -26.55 -54.60 -9.02
C ASP A 918 -25.91 -54.17 -10.35
N GLN A 919 -24.61 -54.44 -10.56
CA GLN A 919 -23.89 -54.14 -11.80
C GLN A 919 -23.48 -55.38 -12.61
N LEU A 920 -23.91 -56.58 -12.20
CA LEU A 920 -23.45 -57.84 -12.80
C LEU A 920 -23.97 -58.02 -14.24
N GLU A 921 -25.25 -57.72 -14.49
CA GLU A 921 -25.85 -57.71 -15.84
C GLU A 921 -25.18 -56.66 -16.76
N TYR A 922 -24.88 -55.48 -16.23
CA TYR A 922 -24.14 -54.43 -16.95
C TYR A 922 -22.74 -54.90 -17.34
N HIS A 923 -22.02 -55.59 -16.44
CA HIS A 923 -20.70 -56.10 -16.75
C HIS A 923 -20.72 -57.21 -17.82
N GLU A 924 -21.62 -58.19 -17.73
CA GLU A 924 -21.76 -59.20 -18.80
C GLU A 924 -22.18 -58.58 -20.14
N GLY A 925 -22.96 -57.49 -20.13
CA GLY A 925 -23.21 -56.67 -21.32
C GLY A 925 -21.94 -56.08 -21.93
N LEU A 926 -21.07 -55.43 -21.13
CA LEU A 926 -19.76 -54.94 -21.58
C LEU A 926 -18.87 -56.08 -22.12
N LYS A 927 -18.91 -57.25 -21.46
CA LYS A 927 -18.12 -58.45 -21.76
C LYS A 927 -18.57 -59.13 -23.05
N SER A 928 -19.87 -59.10 -23.36
CA SER A 928 -20.42 -59.54 -24.66
C SER A 928 -19.99 -58.59 -25.78
N ASN A 929 -20.21 -57.28 -25.59
CA ASN A 929 -19.85 -56.27 -26.59
C ASN A 929 -18.34 -56.24 -26.88
N PHE A 930 -17.50 -56.50 -25.87
CA PHE A 930 -16.05 -56.68 -26.06
C PHE A 930 -15.72 -57.92 -26.89
N LYS A 931 -16.36 -59.08 -26.65
CA LYS A 931 -16.17 -60.29 -27.48
C LYS A 931 -16.58 -60.06 -28.94
N GLU A 932 -17.68 -59.36 -29.17
CA GLU A 932 -18.11 -58.99 -30.53
C GLU A 932 -17.12 -58.04 -31.20
N MET A 933 -16.63 -57.01 -30.49
CA MET A 933 -15.60 -56.09 -30.98
C MET A 933 -14.27 -56.80 -31.31
N VAL A 934 -13.81 -57.71 -30.45
CA VAL A 934 -12.57 -58.48 -30.69
C VAL A 934 -12.73 -59.43 -31.88
N LYS A 935 -13.90 -60.05 -32.04
CA LYS A 935 -14.21 -60.88 -33.21
C LYS A 935 -14.19 -60.05 -34.50
N GLU A 936 -14.92 -58.94 -34.56
CA GLU A 936 -14.93 -58.07 -35.74
C GLU A 936 -13.53 -57.54 -36.06
N LEU A 937 -12.75 -57.16 -35.05
CA LEU A 937 -11.38 -56.69 -35.23
C LEU A 937 -10.45 -57.81 -35.74
N SER A 938 -10.63 -59.06 -35.29
CA SER A 938 -9.91 -60.23 -35.80
C SER A 938 -10.26 -60.51 -37.26
N ASP A 939 -11.56 -60.45 -37.60
CA ASP A 939 -12.06 -60.62 -38.96
C ASP A 939 -11.49 -59.54 -39.91
N ILE A 940 -11.39 -58.27 -39.47
CA ILE A 940 -10.80 -57.16 -40.24
C ILE A 940 -9.27 -57.25 -40.34
N ILE A 941 -8.57 -57.62 -39.26
CA ILE A 941 -7.10 -57.62 -39.23
C ILE A 941 -6.50 -58.89 -39.88
N HIS A 942 -7.31 -59.96 -40.00
CA HIS A 942 -6.93 -61.30 -40.44
C HIS A 942 -5.91 -61.98 -39.51
N GLU A 943 -6.09 -61.79 -38.20
CA GLU A 943 -5.21 -62.24 -37.12
C GLU A 943 -6.08 -62.62 -35.90
N GLN A 944 -5.74 -63.68 -35.17
CA GLN A 944 -6.40 -63.98 -33.89
C GLN A 944 -5.85 -63.05 -32.79
N LEU A 945 -6.75 -62.40 -32.08
CA LEU A 945 -6.50 -61.40 -31.03
C LEU A 945 -7.01 -61.86 -29.65
#